data_AF-A0A2A2WFE0-F1
#
_entry.id   AF-A0A2A2WFE0-F1
#
_cell.length_a   1.000
_cell.length_b   1.000
_cell.length_c   1.000
_cell.angle_alpha   90.00
_cell.angle_beta   90.00
_cell.angle_gamma   90.00
#
_symmetry.space_group_name_H-M   'P 1'
#
loop_
_entity.id
_entity.type
_entity.pdbx_description
1 polymer ?
#
loop_
_entity_poly.entity_id
_entity_poly.type
_entity_poly.pdbx_seq_one_letter_code
_entity_poly.pdbx_strand_id
1 'polypeptide(L)'
;MDRSTRRPALVNVNARRQWRPWDACFVTPTLRNTRLSKWLGAGVFAAATAIQAGLAPPAVAQSPTAAQALSLKPLQQDANYELVPAEQVAKCTVSDITEDGQNGWEVTGPDGHLLRRFVDTNGDKKIDLWSYYNYGVEAYRDIDADFNGKADQYRWLGNTGTRWGVDQDEDGRIDAWRRISAEEVSAEVVAALRDKDPRRFARLLATPTELKSLGLGEAKLAELEMKAKLAARNFADLAKSQTAIGPETEWLQFAAPAPGLVPEGTNGSTKDLVVYENVVAMYDNGGQSGQLMVGTLVQVGDRWRMVSLPNVGDDGALTQSSGLFFTPGGAATAVTPTSDSGLQALVTQLESLDKKLASAPEAGLPALHAARADLVEKLIAGSGNDEDRATWTRQLVDTVSVAVQSGQYPDGLDRLKRVAGKFARANDALAAYADYQAVQAEYVLKQTPDADFEKVQMWYLETLAAFVDAHPQTIESAQAMLQLALAKEFEDNEKEALAYYRKVRDGYKGSEAGEKAAGAVRRLESVGRKIELDGTTIDGKSFKLSQLRGRPVVVHYWATWCEPCKQDMKLLSRLQGRYKREGLTLVGINVDARRGDAEAFLRENRLPWIQLFEEGGLESSRLSKAFGVQTLPTMMLVDKDGTVVRHNVRAAELDGVIEEMVK
;
A
#
# COMPACT_ATOMS: atom_id res chain seq x y z
N MET A 1 -41.70 -32.55 -22.09
CA MET A 1 -41.30 -33.85 -21.52
C MET A 1 -40.01 -33.58 -20.75
N ASP A 2 -40.04 -33.12 -19.50
CA ASP A 2 -40.46 -33.74 -18.23
C ASP A 2 -39.28 -34.36 -17.44
N ARG A 3 -39.11 -33.84 -16.21
CA ARG A 3 -38.44 -34.38 -14.99
C ARG A 3 -36.92 -34.64 -15.03
N SER A 4 -36.14 -34.43 -13.96
CA SER A 4 -36.41 -34.15 -12.55
C SER A 4 -35.14 -33.65 -11.83
N THR A 5 -35.32 -32.70 -10.92
CA THR A 5 -34.65 -32.49 -9.61
C THR A 5 -33.39 -33.30 -9.24
N ARG A 6 -32.38 -32.59 -8.69
CA ARG A 6 -31.68 -32.94 -7.42
C ARG A 6 -30.80 -31.77 -6.93
N ARG A 7 -31.16 -31.18 -5.78
CA ARG A 7 -30.20 -30.64 -4.78
C ARG A 7 -29.63 -31.83 -3.99
N PRO A 8 -28.37 -31.78 -3.49
CA PRO A 8 -28.08 -31.40 -2.09
C PRO A 8 -26.68 -30.71 -1.97
N ALA A 9 -26.10 -30.24 -0.87
CA ALA A 9 -26.42 -30.03 0.53
C ALA A 9 -25.37 -29.02 1.08
N LEU A 10 -25.76 -28.24 2.08
CA LEU A 10 -24.87 -27.53 2.99
C LEU A 10 -24.01 -28.55 3.77
N VAL A 11 -22.70 -28.31 3.86
CA VAL A 11 -21.85 -28.92 4.89
C VAL A 11 -21.09 -27.82 5.60
N ASN A 12 -21.49 -27.63 6.85
CA ASN A 12 -20.85 -26.87 7.89
C ASN A 12 -19.68 -27.73 8.42
N VAL A 13 -18.43 -27.22 8.38
CA VAL A 13 -17.30 -27.83 9.10
C VAL A 13 -16.64 -26.77 9.98
N ASN A 14 -17.11 -26.78 11.21
CA ASN A 14 -16.47 -26.20 12.37
C ASN A 14 -15.28 -27.11 12.75
N ALA A 15 -14.05 -26.64 12.62
CA ALA A 15 -12.88 -27.38 13.08
C ALA A 15 -11.88 -26.44 13.77
N ARG A 16 -12.03 -26.41 15.10
CA ARG A 16 -11.08 -25.89 16.10
C ARG A 16 -9.65 -26.34 15.77
N ARG A 17 -8.71 -25.40 15.64
CA ARG A 17 -7.28 -25.68 15.79
C ARG A 17 -6.79 -25.13 17.13
N GLN A 18 -6.51 -26.08 18.01
CA GLN A 18 -5.85 -25.90 19.30
C GLN A 18 -4.46 -25.30 19.11
N TRP A 19 -4.21 -24.24 19.87
CA TRP A 19 -2.89 -23.73 20.19
C TRP A 19 -2.23 -24.61 21.26
N ARG A 20 -0.93 -24.89 21.13
CA ARG A 20 -0.06 -25.29 22.25
C ARG A 20 1.27 -24.53 22.19
N PRO A 21 1.85 -24.18 23.35
CA PRO A 21 2.84 -23.12 23.50
C PRO A 21 4.26 -23.67 23.46
N TRP A 22 5.21 -22.78 23.16
CA TRP A 22 6.65 -23.02 23.28
C TRP A 22 7.14 -22.52 24.64
N ASP A 23 7.94 -23.35 25.28
CA ASP A 23 8.49 -23.19 26.62
C ASP A 23 9.54 -22.09 26.75
N ALA A 24 9.59 -21.55 27.97
CA ALA A 24 10.51 -20.54 28.46
C ALA A 24 11.98 -21.01 28.51
N CYS A 25 12.90 -20.06 28.32
CA CYS A 25 14.27 -20.14 28.82
C CYS A 25 14.64 -18.83 29.50
N PHE A 26 14.73 -18.90 30.84
CA PHE A 26 15.28 -17.88 31.73
C PHE A 26 16.80 -17.82 31.59
N VAL A 27 17.36 -16.59 31.52
CA VAL A 27 18.75 -16.32 31.91
C VAL A 27 18.77 -14.99 32.67
N THR A 28 19.04 -15.06 33.97
CA THR A 28 19.44 -13.92 34.81
C THR A 28 20.95 -13.66 34.66
N PRO A 29 21.42 -12.43 34.94
CA PRO A 29 22.46 -12.36 35.96
C PRO A 29 22.35 -11.19 36.95
N THR A 30 22.73 -11.56 38.16
CA THR A 30 23.08 -10.85 39.40
C THR A 30 23.79 -9.50 39.34
N LEU A 31 23.38 -8.67 40.31
CA LEU A 31 23.98 -7.47 40.89
C LEU A 31 25.50 -7.50 41.09
N ARG A 32 26.15 -6.34 40.89
CA ARG A 32 27.36 -5.95 41.63
C ARG A 32 27.27 -4.51 42.12
N ASN A 33 27.53 -4.39 43.41
CA ASN A 33 27.56 -3.20 44.25
C ASN A 33 28.96 -2.56 44.18
N THR A 34 29.05 -1.24 44.08
CA THR A 34 30.26 -0.49 44.48
C THR A 34 29.88 0.89 45.03
N ARG A 35 30.38 1.16 46.25
CA ARG A 35 30.26 2.40 47.04
C ARG A 35 31.29 3.46 46.61
N LEU A 36 31.05 4.69 47.13
CA LEU A 36 31.95 5.85 47.40
C LEU A 36 31.47 7.08 46.61
N SER A 37 31.38 8.31 47.13
CA SER A 37 31.90 8.92 48.37
C SER A 37 31.18 10.24 48.69
N LYS A 38 31.20 10.58 49.98
CA LYS A 38 30.80 11.82 50.65
C LYS A 38 31.34 13.11 50.01
N TRP A 39 30.55 14.19 50.08
CA TRP A 39 31.03 15.56 50.30
C TRP A 39 30.18 16.25 51.39
N LEU A 40 30.90 16.92 52.29
CA LEU A 40 30.43 17.71 53.44
C LEU A 40 30.34 19.19 53.04
N GLY A 41 29.42 19.93 53.67
CA GLY A 41 29.49 21.40 53.69
C GLY A 41 28.31 22.08 54.40
N ALA A 42 28.53 22.44 55.68
CA ALA A 42 27.95 23.51 56.52
C ALA A 42 26.62 24.19 56.08
N GLY A 43 25.60 24.37 56.92
CA GLY A 43 25.62 24.68 58.35
C GLY A 43 25.40 26.18 58.59
N VAL A 44 24.14 26.61 58.78
CA VAL A 44 23.78 27.85 59.49
C VAL A 44 22.53 27.60 60.33
N PHE A 45 22.65 27.90 61.62
CA PHE A 45 21.63 27.83 62.67
C PHE A 45 21.00 29.23 62.88
N ALA A 46 19.69 29.27 63.17
CA ALA A 46 18.93 30.22 64.01
C ALA A 46 17.51 30.38 63.45
N ALA A 47 16.41 30.42 64.19
CA ALA A 47 16.16 30.30 65.63
C ALA A 47 14.71 29.80 65.81
N ALA A 48 14.47 29.18 66.95
CA ALA A 48 13.24 28.51 67.33
C ALA A 48 12.12 29.46 67.79
N THR A 49 10.87 29.07 67.56
CA THR A 49 9.78 29.33 68.50
C THR A 49 8.98 28.05 68.68
N ALA A 50 9.00 27.52 69.90
CA ALA A 50 8.31 26.31 70.32
C ALA A 50 6.83 26.60 70.58
N ILE A 51 5.95 25.80 69.99
CA ILE A 51 4.61 25.52 70.54
C ILE A 51 4.53 24.02 70.73
N GLN A 52 4.44 23.60 72.00
CA GLN A 52 4.09 22.24 72.38
C GLN A 52 2.63 21.98 71.96
N ALA A 53 2.42 21.05 71.05
CA ALA A 53 1.16 20.34 70.88
C ALA A 53 1.48 18.84 70.84
N GLY A 54 0.68 18.05 71.54
CA GLY A 54 0.97 16.69 71.95
C GLY A 54 1.43 15.76 70.83
N LEU A 55 2.30 14.81 71.20
CA LEU A 55 2.63 13.63 70.41
C LEU A 55 1.34 12.82 70.19
N ALA A 56 0.62 13.12 69.13
CA ALA A 56 -0.21 12.12 68.47
C ALA A 56 0.74 11.08 67.86
N PRO A 57 0.44 9.77 67.95
CA PRO A 57 1.16 8.78 67.16
C PRO A 57 1.10 9.20 65.67
N PRO A 58 2.12 8.88 64.85
CA PRO A 58 2.08 9.21 63.44
C PRO A 58 0.79 8.62 62.88
N ALA A 59 -0.10 9.49 62.40
CA ALA A 59 -1.29 9.05 61.69
C ALA A 59 -0.79 8.25 60.49
N VAL A 60 -0.92 6.93 60.57
CA VAL A 60 -0.90 6.08 59.39
C VAL A 60 -2.00 6.66 58.52
N ALA A 61 -1.64 7.25 57.39
CA ALA A 61 -2.61 7.80 56.45
C ALA A 61 -3.55 6.65 56.11
N GLN A 62 -4.75 6.68 56.68
CA GLN A 62 -5.74 5.63 56.44
C GLN A 62 -6.07 5.64 54.96
N SER A 63 -6.07 4.45 54.36
CA SER A 63 -6.50 4.23 52.99
C SER A 63 -7.90 4.83 52.81
N PRO A 64 -8.20 5.39 51.63
CA PRO A 64 -9.47 6.04 51.41
C PRO A 64 -10.63 5.06 51.55
N THR A 65 -11.80 5.56 51.90
CA THR A 65 -13.04 4.78 51.82
C THR A 65 -13.34 4.42 50.36
N ALA A 66 -14.10 3.34 50.14
CA ALA A 66 -14.51 2.94 48.78
C ALA A 66 -15.22 4.08 48.02
N ALA A 67 -16.01 4.90 48.72
CA ALA A 67 -16.67 6.06 48.13
C ALA A 67 -15.68 7.14 47.67
N GLN A 68 -14.67 7.47 48.48
CA GLN A 68 -13.62 8.42 48.12
C GLN A 68 -12.78 7.88 46.95
N ALA A 69 -12.41 6.62 47.01
CA ALA A 69 -11.67 5.93 45.97
C ALA A 69 -12.40 5.93 44.61
N LEU A 70 -13.68 5.56 44.60
CA LEU A 70 -14.51 5.52 43.38
C LEU A 70 -14.87 6.92 42.86
N SER A 71 -14.70 7.98 43.67
CA SER A 71 -14.90 9.36 43.22
C SER A 71 -13.75 9.87 42.34
N LEU A 72 -12.58 9.22 42.39
CA LEU A 72 -11.48 9.50 41.47
C LEU A 72 -11.83 8.94 40.09
N LYS A 73 -11.96 9.84 39.11
CA LYS A 73 -12.32 9.50 37.73
C LYS A 73 -11.12 9.70 36.80
N PRO A 74 -11.06 8.97 35.68
CA PRO A 74 -10.09 9.24 34.63
C PRO A 74 -10.13 10.70 34.20
N LEU A 75 -8.98 11.26 33.83
CA LEU A 75 -8.93 12.60 33.25
C LEU A 75 -9.54 12.63 31.84
N GLN A 76 -9.31 11.59 31.05
CA GLN A 76 -9.85 11.47 29.70
C GLN A 76 -11.29 10.96 29.72
N GLN A 77 -12.21 11.74 29.14
CA GLN A 77 -13.66 11.51 29.23
C GLN A 77 -14.13 10.26 28.47
N ASP A 78 -13.37 9.82 27.47
CA ASP A 78 -13.65 8.63 26.66
C ASP A 78 -12.97 7.36 27.22
N ALA A 79 -12.43 7.41 28.45
CA ALA A 79 -11.99 6.21 29.14
C ALA A 79 -13.18 5.30 29.46
N ASN A 80 -13.16 4.07 28.94
CA ASN A 80 -14.17 3.06 29.22
C ASN A 80 -13.74 2.20 30.42
N TYR A 81 -14.47 2.33 31.53
CA TYR A 81 -14.20 1.61 32.77
C TYR A 81 -15.50 1.30 33.51
N GLU A 82 -15.43 0.37 34.47
CA GLU A 82 -16.60 -0.07 35.20
C GLU A 82 -17.09 1.00 36.19
N LEU A 83 -18.35 1.39 36.04
CA LEU A 83 -19.07 2.29 36.93
C LEU A 83 -19.85 1.48 37.96
N VAL A 84 -19.71 1.87 39.24
CA VAL A 84 -20.43 1.24 40.35
C VAL A 84 -21.71 2.01 40.63
N PRO A 85 -22.89 1.37 40.58
CA PRO A 85 -24.14 2.02 40.99
C PRO A 85 -24.07 2.53 42.43
N ALA A 86 -24.71 3.66 42.72
CA ALA A 86 -24.57 4.35 44.01
C ALA A 86 -24.93 3.46 45.21
N GLU A 87 -25.92 2.59 45.05
CA GLU A 87 -26.38 1.62 46.06
C GLU A 87 -25.41 0.45 46.29
N GLN A 88 -24.42 0.26 45.41
CA GLN A 88 -23.41 -0.80 45.51
C GLN A 88 -22.07 -0.31 46.05
N VAL A 89 -21.82 1.01 46.06
CA VAL A 89 -20.56 1.61 46.54
C VAL A 89 -20.20 1.16 47.96
N ALA A 90 -21.19 1.05 48.86
CA ALA A 90 -20.98 0.62 50.23
C ALA A 90 -20.56 -0.86 50.37
N LYS A 91 -20.70 -1.66 49.31
CA LYS A 91 -20.30 -3.07 49.26
C LYS A 91 -18.93 -3.29 48.64
N CYS A 92 -18.31 -2.24 48.09
CA CYS A 92 -16.94 -2.30 47.57
C CYS A 92 -15.95 -2.33 48.73
N THR A 93 -14.81 -2.97 48.49
CA THR A 93 -13.72 -3.10 49.47
C THR A 93 -12.48 -2.35 48.98
N VAL A 94 -11.75 -1.74 49.91
CA VAL A 94 -10.44 -1.11 49.64
C VAL A 94 -9.39 -1.90 50.39
N SER A 95 -8.32 -2.29 49.69
CA SER A 95 -7.20 -3.03 50.27
C SER A 95 -5.89 -2.32 49.95
N ASP A 96 -5.00 -2.20 50.93
CA ASP A 96 -3.65 -1.70 50.70
C ASP A 96 -2.81 -2.73 49.94
N ILE A 97 -1.95 -2.24 49.06
CA ILE A 97 -1.00 -3.06 48.32
C ILE A 97 0.44 -2.58 48.55
N THR A 98 1.34 -3.54 48.65
CA THR A 98 2.78 -3.32 48.71
C THR A 98 3.45 -4.43 47.91
N GLU A 99 3.70 -4.17 46.63
CA GLU A 99 4.29 -5.12 45.69
C GLU A 99 5.44 -4.44 44.94
N ASP A 100 6.57 -5.15 44.81
CA ASP A 100 7.73 -4.71 44.01
C ASP A 100 8.26 -3.29 44.32
N GLY A 101 8.14 -2.86 45.58
CA GLY A 101 8.59 -1.53 46.04
C GLY A 101 7.60 -0.40 45.78
N GLN A 102 6.42 -0.72 45.22
CA GLN A 102 5.33 0.21 45.00
C GLN A 102 4.32 0.13 46.15
N ASN A 103 3.82 1.30 46.60
CA ASN A 103 2.84 1.37 47.69
C ASN A 103 1.53 1.95 47.15
N GLY A 104 0.39 1.43 47.57
CA GLY A 104 -0.87 1.91 47.03
C GLY A 104 -2.07 1.22 47.63
N TRP A 105 -3.20 1.35 46.94
CA TRP A 105 -4.45 0.69 47.32
C TRP A 105 -5.29 0.33 46.10
N GLU A 106 -6.10 -0.71 46.27
CA GLU A 106 -6.96 -1.29 45.24
C GLU A 106 -8.41 -1.29 45.70
N VAL A 107 -9.34 -1.14 44.75
CA VAL A 107 -10.78 -1.17 45.00
C VAL A 107 -11.38 -2.38 44.31
N THR A 108 -12.03 -3.25 45.08
CA THR A 108 -12.70 -4.44 44.56
C THR A 108 -14.22 -4.30 44.69
N GLY A 109 -14.93 -4.68 43.64
CA GLY A 109 -16.39 -4.70 43.58
C GLY A 109 -17.02 -5.79 44.47
N PRO A 110 -18.35 -5.73 44.68
CA PRO A 110 -19.07 -6.76 45.44
C PRO A 110 -19.03 -8.15 44.79
N ASP A 111 -18.75 -8.22 43.51
CA ASP A 111 -18.56 -9.44 42.71
C ASP A 111 -17.11 -9.97 42.76
N GLY A 112 -16.20 -9.26 43.41
CA GLY A 112 -14.79 -9.63 43.52
C GLY A 112 -13.91 -9.15 42.37
N HIS A 113 -14.44 -8.41 41.39
CA HIS A 113 -13.62 -7.85 40.32
C HIS A 113 -12.87 -6.61 40.79
N LEU A 114 -11.62 -6.47 40.34
CA LEU A 114 -10.83 -5.27 40.54
C LEU A 114 -11.45 -4.12 39.72
N LEU A 115 -11.72 -2.99 40.37
CA LEU A 115 -12.33 -1.81 39.77
C LEU A 115 -11.29 -0.70 39.55
N ARG A 116 -10.41 -0.49 40.54
CA ARG A 116 -9.39 0.55 40.52
C ARG A 116 -8.12 0.10 41.23
N ARG A 117 -6.97 0.64 40.83
CA ARG A 117 -5.69 0.50 41.52
C ARG A 117 -4.95 1.84 41.47
N PHE A 118 -4.46 2.32 42.60
CA PHE A 118 -3.77 3.60 42.70
C PHE A 118 -2.46 3.41 43.43
N VAL A 119 -1.36 3.84 42.81
CA VAL A 119 -0.01 3.46 43.23
C VAL A 119 0.94 4.66 43.24
N ASP A 120 1.77 4.70 44.27
CA ASP A 120 3.03 5.43 44.36
C ASP A 120 4.15 4.49 43.88
N THR A 121 4.73 4.81 42.72
CA THR A 121 5.75 3.97 42.09
C THR A 121 7.17 4.39 42.44
N ASN A 122 7.38 5.55 43.08
CA ASN A 122 8.71 6.09 43.40
C ASN A 122 9.02 6.17 44.92
N GLY A 123 8.02 5.93 45.76
CA GLY A 123 8.12 5.93 47.23
C GLY A 123 8.03 7.31 47.90
N ASP A 124 7.57 8.35 47.20
CA ASP A 124 7.46 9.71 47.73
C ASP A 124 6.15 9.98 48.51
N LYS A 125 5.28 8.96 48.60
CA LYS A 125 3.96 8.96 49.24
C LYS A 125 2.90 9.76 48.51
N LYS A 126 3.08 10.03 47.22
CA LYS A 126 2.04 10.54 46.33
C LYS A 126 1.69 9.46 45.31
N ILE A 127 0.40 9.36 45.00
CA ILE A 127 -0.03 8.50 43.90
C ILE A 127 0.44 9.14 42.60
N ASP A 128 1.08 8.35 41.76
CA ASP A 128 1.58 8.74 40.44
C ASP A 128 1.03 7.83 39.31
N LEU A 129 0.28 6.79 39.68
CA LEU A 129 -0.35 5.86 38.75
C LEU A 129 -1.80 5.59 39.18
N TRP A 130 -2.75 5.96 38.32
CA TRP A 130 -4.19 5.72 38.52
C TRP A 130 -4.68 4.75 37.47
N SER A 131 -5.00 3.51 37.86
CA SER A 131 -5.46 2.44 36.97
C SER A 131 -6.95 2.14 37.16
N TYR A 132 -7.63 1.95 36.03
CA TYR A 132 -9.07 1.76 35.93
C TYR A 132 -9.37 0.48 35.17
N TYR A 133 -10.33 -0.29 35.67
CA TYR A 133 -10.62 -1.64 35.19
C TYR A 133 -12.05 -1.74 34.65
N ASN A 134 -12.23 -2.67 33.73
CA ASN A 134 -13.52 -3.06 33.17
C ASN A 134 -13.64 -4.58 33.24
N TYR A 135 -14.54 -5.11 34.07
CA TYR A 135 -14.66 -6.55 34.35
C TYR A 135 -13.34 -7.20 34.76
N GLY A 136 -12.58 -6.52 35.63
CA GLY A 136 -11.29 -7.00 36.17
C GLY A 136 -10.11 -6.93 35.20
N VAL A 137 -10.29 -6.49 33.96
CA VAL A 137 -9.19 -6.23 33.01
C VAL A 137 -8.84 -4.75 33.06
N GLU A 138 -7.55 -4.42 33.16
CA GLU A 138 -7.13 -3.02 33.16
C GLU A 138 -7.42 -2.41 31.79
N ALA A 139 -8.24 -1.37 31.80
CA ALA A 139 -8.78 -0.72 30.62
C ALA A 139 -8.13 0.64 30.38
N TYR A 140 -7.71 1.34 31.42
CA TYR A 140 -7.21 2.70 31.30
C TYR A 140 -6.29 3.07 32.46
N ARG A 141 -5.33 3.96 32.23
CA ARG A 141 -4.56 4.60 33.31
C ARG A 141 -4.17 6.04 33.01
N ASP A 142 -4.16 6.85 34.07
CA ASP A 142 -3.46 8.14 34.14
C ASP A 142 -2.10 7.91 34.82
N ILE A 143 -1.05 8.57 34.34
CA ILE A 143 0.32 8.43 34.83
C ILE A 143 0.92 9.84 35.01
N ASP A 144 1.50 10.10 36.16
CA ASP A 144 2.39 11.22 36.47
C ASP A 144 3.83 10.73 36.34
N ALA A 145 4.40 10.85 35.13
CA ALA A 145 5.70 10.25 34.84
C ALA A 145 6.90 11.08 35.31
N ASP A 146 6.70 12.36 35.63
CA ASP A 146 7.74 13.26 36.14
C ASP A 146 7.63 13.52 37.66
N PHE A 147 6.59 12.97 38.29
CA PHE A 147 6.32 12.97 39.72
C PHE A 147 6.05 14.36 40.30
N ASN A 148 5.42 15.23 39.53
CA ASN A 148 5.11 16.60 39.96
C ASN A 148 3.73 16.75 40.63
N GLY A 149 2.94 15.67 40.67
CA GLY A 149 1.61 15.58 41.24
C GLY A 149 0.48 15.72 40.22
N LYS A 150 0.78 15.76 38.92
CA LYS A 150 -0.22 15.80 37.84
C LYS A 150 0.08 14.74 36.79
N ALA A 151 -0.97 14.09 36.30
CA ALA A 151 -0.80 13.12 35.24
C ALA A 151 -0.52 13.79 33.88
N ASP A 152 0.61 13.43 33.29
CA ASP A 152 1.14 13.92 32.00
C ASP A 152 1.01 12.86 30.88
N GLN A 153 0.55 11.64 31.22
CA GLN A 153 0.38 10.56 30.27
C GLN A 153 -0.90 9.76 30.51
N TYR A 154 -1.54 9.37 29.41
CA TYR A 154 -2.84 8.69 29.40
C TYR A 154 -2.79 7.46 28.52
N ARG A 155 -3.25 6.32 29.01
CA ARG A 155 -3.09 5.06 28.29
C ARG A 155 -4.33 4.18 28.34
N TRP A 156 -4.76 3.76 27.15
CA TRP A 156 -5.81 2.76 26.96
C TRP A 156 -5.17 1.38 26.81
N LEU A 157 -5.81 0.37 27.40
CA LEU A 157 -5.24 -0.94 27.64
C LEU A 157 -6.27 -2.05 27.42
N GLY A 158 -5.77 -3.28 27.28
CA GLY A 158 -6.62 -4.46 27.17
C GLY A 158 -7.50 -4.41 25.92
N ASN A 159 -8.81 -4.47 26.11
CA ASN A 159 -9.81 -4.47 25.05
C ASN A 159 -10.41 -3.08 24.75
N THR A 160 -9.92 -2.02 25.38
CA THR A 160 -10.45 -0.65 25.20
C THR A 160 -9.57 0.21 24.30
N GLY A 161 -8.39 -0.27 23.93
CA GLY A 161 -7.51 0.41 22.98
C GLY A 161 -6.02 0.15 23.19
N THR A 162 -5.22 0.79 22.35
CA THR A 162 -3.74 0.80 22.42
C THR A 162 -3.14 2.20 22.52
N ARG A 163 -4.01 3.22 22.51
CA ARG A 163 -3.66 4.65 22.64
C ARG A 163 -2.77 4.92 23.85
N TRP A 164 -1.71 5.69 23.61
CA TRP A 164 -0.85 6.27 24.65
C TRP A 164 -0.61 7.74 24.32
N GLY A 165 -1.32 8.62 25.01
CA GLY A 165 -1.24 10.07 24.89
C GLY A 165 -0.24 10.68 25.86
N VAL A 166 0.29 11.84 25.49
CA VAL A 166 1.14 12.70 26.31
C VAL A 166 0.51 14.09 26.32
N ASP A 167 0.47 14.68 27.51
CA ASP A 167 0.08 16.05 27.81
C ASP A 167 1.32 16.76 28.35
N GLN A 168 1.92 17.61 27.52
CA GLN A 168 3.19 18.26 27.83
C GLN A 168 3.00 19.55 28.63
N ASP A 169 1.83 20.17 28.53
CA ASP A 169 1.51 21.42 29.24
C ASP A 169 0.60 21.21 30.47
N GLU A 170 0.21 19.96 30.73
CA GLU A 170 -0.61 19.50 31.86
C GLU A 170 -1.96 20.20 31.93
N ASP A 171 -2.55 20.53 30.78
CA ASP A 171 -3.88 21.14 30.68
C ASP A 171 -5.03 20.11 30.74
N GLY A 172 -4.67 18.81 30.84
CA GLY A 172 -5.58 17.67 30.84
C GLY A 172 -5.91 17.16 29.44
N ARG A 173 -5.27 17.68 28.38
CA ARG A 173 -5.54 17.31 26.98
C ARG A 173 -4.29 16.72 26.34
N ILE A 174 -4.52 15.77 25.45
CA ILE A 174 -3.44 15.11 24.73
C ILE A 174 -2.87 16.04 23.66
N ASP A 175 -1.59 16.37 23.78
CA ASP A 175 -0.82 17.11 22.78
C ASP A 175 -0.31 16.19 21.68
N ALA A 176 0.12 14.98 22.06
CA ALA A 176 0.75 14.04 21.16
C ALA A 176 0.47 12.58 21.53
N TRP A 177 0.43 11.72 20.51
CA TRP A 177 0.38 10.28 20.69
C TRP A 177 1.80 9.71 20.67
N ARG A 178 2.15 8.92 21.70
CA ARG A 178 3.28 7.98 21.70
C ARG A 178 2.94 6.68 20.97
N ARG A 179 1.68 6.26 21.04
CA ARG A 179 1.13 5.10 20.33
C ARG A 179 -0.33 5.37 19.97
N ILE A 180 -0.72 5.00 18.76
CA ILE A 180 -2.11 5.00 18.31
C ILE A 180 -2.24 4.07 17.09
N SER A 181 -3.24 3.19 17.09
CA SER A 181 -3.54 2.30 15.97
C SER A 181 -4.25 3.04 14.83
N ALA A 182 -4.27 2.48 13.61
CA ALA A 182 -4.99 3.04 12.47
C ALA A 182 -6.50 3.18 12.75
N GLU A 183 -7.07 2.19 13.45
CA GLU A 183 -8.46 2.17 13.89
C GLU A 183 -8.77 3.33 14.84
N GLU A 184 -7.93 3.51 15.86
CA GLU A 184 -8.08 4.59 16.83
C GLU A 184 -7.82 5.99 16.23
N VAL A 185 -6.95 6.10 15.22
CA VAL A 185 -6.81 7.35 14.44
C VAL A 185 -8.16 7.70 13.80
N SER A 186 -8.83 6.75 13.16
CA SER A 186 -10.11 6.99 12.49
C SER A 186 -11.21 7.44 13.47
N ALA A 187 -11.21 6.90 14.70
CA ALA A 187 -12.11 7.32 15.77
C ALA A 187 -11.81 8.75 16.25
N GLU A 188 -10.53 9.12 16.41
CA GLU A 188 -10.13 10.48 16.77
C GLU A 188 -10.51 11.51 15.70
N VAL A 189 -10.50 11.15 14.41
CA VAL A 189 -10.95 12.06 13.33
C VAL A 189 -12.45 12.32 13.43
N VAL A 190 -13.26 11.28 13.63
CA VAL A 190 -14.71 11.45 13.84
C VAL A 190 -14.98 12.34 15.05
N ALA A 191 -14.28 12.10 16.15
CA ALA A 191 -14.41 12.91 17.34
C ALA A 191 -13.96 14.37 17.13
N ALA A 192 -12.86 14.60 16.38
CA ALA A 192 -12.41 15.95 16.04
C ALA A 192 -13.44 16.73 15.21
N LEU A 193 -14.09 16.06 14.24
CA LEU A 193 -15.13 16.67 13.41
C LEU A 193 -16.40 16.96 14.21
N ARG A 194 -16.85 16.01 15.03
CA ARG A 194 -17.99 16.17 15.95
C ARG A 194 -17.80 17.34 16.90
N ASP A 195 -16.63 17.39 17.56
CA ASP A 195 -16.33 18.36 18.60
C ASP A 195 -15.82 19.69 18.01
N LYS A 196 -15.66 19.76 16.68
CA LYS A 196 -15.09 20.89 15.92
C LYS A 196 -13.74 21.35 16.49
N ASP A 197 -12.90 20.37 16.84
CA ASP A 197 -11.63 20.58 17.53
C ASP A 197 -10.44 20.43 16.57
N PRO A 198 -9.90 21.55 16.03
CA PRO A 198 -8.74 21.49 15.15
C PRO A 198 -7.46 21.08 15.86
N ARG A 199 -7.33 21.26 17.18
CA ARG A 199 -6.15 20.81 17.93
C ARG A 199 -6.14 19.28 18.02
N ARG A 200 -7.30 18.69 18.30
CA ARG A 200 -7.50 17.22 18.29
C ARG A 200 -7.20 16.60 16.92
N PHE A 201 -7.56 17.26 15.83
CA PHE A 201 -7.18 16.78 14.50
C PHE A 201 -5.68 16.96 14.21
N ALA A 202 -5.11 18.13 14.54
CA ALA A 202 -3.73 18.46 14.20
C ALA A 202 -2.72 17.45 14.76
N ARG A 203 -2.95 16.91 15.97
CA ARG A 203 -2.08 15.89 16.59
C ARG A 203 -2.09 14.52 15.90
N LEU A 204 -3.02 14.27 14.97
CA LEU A 204 -3.10 13.04 14.16
C LEU A 204 -2.24 13.14 12.89
N LEU A 205 -1.92 14.35 12.45
CA LEU A 205 -1.14 14.58 11.24
C LEU A 205 0.33 14.23 11.45
N ALA A 206 0.96 13.73 10.39
CA ALA A 206 2.40 13.50 10.36
C ALA A 206 3.15 14.84 10.46
N THR A 207 4.11 14.92 11.37
CA THR A 207 4.98 16.10 11.46
C THR A 207 6.09 16.06 10.40
N PRO A 208 6.72 17.20 10.03
CA PRO A 208 7.84 17.22 9.10
C PRO A 208 9.00 16.30 9.53
N THR A 209 9.30 16.27 10.83
CA THR A 209 10.35 15.39 11.39
C THR A 209 10.00 13.91 11.20
N GLU A 210 8.73 13.55 11.42
CA GLU A 210 8.25 12.18 11.23
C GLU A 210 8.28 11.79 9.75
N LEU A 211 7.79 12.65 8.86
CA LEU A 211 7.83 12.41 7.41
C LEU A 211 9.26 12.25 6.90
N LYS A 212 10.21 13.05 7.38
CA LYS A 212 11.64 12.86 7.07
C LYS A 212 12.18 11.54 7.58
N SER A 213 11.74 11.11 8.76
CA SER A 213 12.16 9.84 9.35
C SER A 213 11.66 8.62 8.56
N LEU A 214 10.66 8.78 7.71
CA LEU A 214 10.11 7.70 6.89
C LEU A 214 11.06 7.26 5.77
N GLY A 215 12.05 8.06 5.38
CA GLY A 215 12.94 7.69 4.27
C GLY A 215 12.18 7.69 2.94
N LEU A 216 11.36 8.71 2.72
CA LEU A 216 10.69 8.96 1.44
C LEU A 216 11.64 9.70 0.47
N GLY A 217 11.49 9.48 -0.83
CA GLY A 217 12.17 10.32 -1.82
C GLY A 217 11.72 11.79 -1.75
N GLU A 218 12.58 12.71 -2.16
CA GLU A 218 12.41 14.16 -1.95
C GLU A 218 11.07 14.70 -2.45
N ALA A 219 10.63 14.29 -3.65
CA ALA A 219 9.37 14.74 -4.23
C ALA A 219 8.16 14.27 -3.41
N LYS A 220 8.11 12.99 -3.03
CA LYS A 220 7.01 12.44 -2.23
C LYS A 220 7.02 13.04 -0.82
N LEU A 221 8.19 13.25 -0.22
CA LEU A 221 8.32 13.93 1.06
C LEU A 221 7.71 15.34 1.02
N ALA A 222 8.07 16.14 0.02
CA ALA A 222 7.54 17.49 -0.16
C ALA A 222 6.02 17.49 -0.38
N GLU A 223 5.50 16.55 -1.17
CA GLU A 223 4.07 16.37 -1.39
C GLU A 223 3.32 16.11 -0.08
N LEU A 224 3.78 15.15 0.73
CA LEU A 224 3.12 14.79 1.99
C LEU A 224 3.24 15.90 3.03
N GLU A 225 4.37 16.59 3.11
CA GLU A 225 4.53 17.76 3.99
C GLU A 225 3.53 18.87 3.62
N MET A 226 3.36 19.13 2.31
CA MET A 226 2.39 20.10 1.82
C MET A 226 0.95 19.69 2.14
N LYS A 227 0.57 18.44 1.85
CA LYS A 227 -0.79 17.93 2.11
C LYS A 227 -1.12 17.94 3.60
N ALA A 228 -0.20 17.51 4.48
CA ALA A 228 -0.41 17.56 5.92
C ALA A 228 -0.58 19.00 6.43
N LYS A 229 0.24 19.93 5.93
CA LYS A 229 0.14 21.36 6.27
C LYS A 229 -1.19 21.97 5.81
N LEU A 230 -1.66 21.63 4.61
CA LEU A 230 -2.96 22.09 4.11
C LEU A 230 -4.11 21.48 4.91
N ALA A 231 -4.01 20.20 5.28
CA ALA A 231 -5.00 19.55 6.13
C ALA A 231 -5.15 20.26 7.47
N ALA A 232 -4.04 20.57 8.15
CA ALA A 232 -4.06 21.31 9.42
C ALA A 232 -4.73 22.69 9.29
N ARG A 233 -4.47 23.40 8.18
CA ARG A 233 -5.04 24.73 7.91
C ARG A 233 -6.54 24.67 7.62
N ASN A 234 -6.97 23.71 6.83
CA ASN A 234 -8.32 23.69 6.26
C ASN A 234 -9.32 22.92 7.13
N PHE A 235 -8.86 22.15 8.13
CA PHE A 235 -9.74 21.34 8.97
C PHE A 235 -10.80 22.15 9.72
N ALA A 236 -10.44 23.32 10.25
CA ALA A 236 -11.39 24.14 11.00
C ALA A 236 -12.59 24.59 10.13
N ASP A 237 -12.36 24.83 8.84
CA ASP A 237 -13.41 25.21 7.91
C ASP A 237 -14.25 23.99 7.53
N LEU A 238 -13.61 22.85 7.26
CA LEU A 238 -14.32 21.57 7.02
C LEU A 238 -15.23 21.21 8.20
N ALA A 239 -14.72 21.24 9.43
CA ALA A 239 -15.48 20.90 10.63
C ALA A 239 -16.66 21.84 10.87
N LYS A 240 -16.59 23.09 10.39
CA LYS A 240 -17.68 24.06 10.46
C LYS A 240 -18.71 23.88 9.35
N SER A 241 -18.28 23.56 8.13
CA SER A 241 -19.13 23.52 6.94
C SER A 241 -19.88 22.20 6.76
N GLN A 242 -19.26 21.08 7.15
CA GLN A 242 -19.88 19.77 7.07
C GLN A 242 -21.06 19.65 8.04
N THR A 243 -22.09 18.90 7.66
CA THR A 243 -23.31 18.69 8.47
C THR A 243 -23.56 17.23 8.85
N ALA A 244 -22.78 16.30 8.32
CA ALA A 244 -23.04 14.87 8.44
C ALA A 244 -22.60 14.29 9.79
N ILE A 245 -21.56 14.85 10.40
CA ILE A 245 -21.01 14.46 11.70
C ILE A 245 -21.44 15.51 12.74
N GLY A 246 -22.48 15.18 13.50
CA GLY A 246 -23.10 16.04 14.52
C GLY A 246 -22.75 15.62 15.95
N PRO A 247 -23.22 16.35 16.98
CA PRO A 247 -22.87 16.12 18.39
C PRO A 247 -23.19 14.71 18.93
N GLU A 248 -24.19 14.04 18.36
CA GLU A 248 -24.58 12.67 18.72
C GLU A 248 -23.78 11.61 17.96
N THR A 249 -22.78 12.01 17.18
CA THR A 249 -22.03 11.06 16.35
C THR A 249 -21.10 10.18 17.19
N GLU A 250 -21.24 8.88 16.98
CA GLU A 250 -20.39 7.83 17.53
C GLU A 250 -19.65 7.13 16.40
N TRP A 251 -18.35 6.90 16.59
CA TRP A 251 -17.58 6.07 15.68
C TRP A 251 -17.98 4.60 15.86
N LEU A 252 -18.17 3.88 14.74
CA LEU A 252 -18.60 2.49 14.75
C LEU A 252 -17.48 1.53 14.35
N GLN A 253 -16.83 1.81 13.22
CA GLN A 253 -15.95 0.84 12.59
C GLN A 253 -14.90 1.50 11.70
N PHE A 254 -13.69 0.95 11.75
CA PHE A 254 -12.63 1.18 10.78
C PHE A 254 -12.80 0.23 9.59
N ALA A 255 -12.81 0.80 8.38
CA ALA A 255 -12.87 0.04 7.13
C ALA A 255 -11.72 0.47 6.21
N ALA A 256 -10.82 -0.46 5.92
CA ALA A 256 -9.78 -0.29 4.92
C ALA A 256 -9.39 -1.66 4.33
N PRO A 257 -8.83 -1.70 3.10
CA PRO A 257 -8.08 -2.88 2.63
C PRO A 257 -6.93 -3.22 3.59
N ALA A 258 -6.32 -4.40 3.42
CA ALA A 258 -5.08 -4.71 4.12
C ALA A 258 -4.02 -3.61 3.86
N PRO A 259 -3.19 -3.26 4.86
CA PRO A 259 -2.16 -2.25 4.66
C PRO A 259 -1.19 -2.71 3.57
N GLY A 260 -0.83 -1.79 2.68
CA GLY A 260 0.16 -2.03 1.63
C GLY A 260 1.57 -1.73 2.12
N LEU A 261 2.54 -2.29 1.41
CA LEU A 261 3.96 -2.03 1.60
C LEU A 261 4.48 -1.24 0.41
N VAL A 262 5.10 -0.09 0.66
CA VAL A 262 5.93 0.62 -0.33
C VAL A 262 7.35 0.09 -0.15
N PRO A 263 7.91 -0.66 -1.12
CA PRO A 263 9.24 -1.22 -0.98
C PRO A 263 10.32 -0.13 -0.96
N GLU A 264 11.39 -0.37 -0.21
CA GLU A 264 12.65 0.35 -0.35
C GLU A 264 13.05 0.47 -1.84
N GLY A 265 13.54 1.66 -2.24
CA GLY A 265 13.90 1.98 -3.61
C GLY A 265 12.77 2.58 -4.45
N THR A 266 11.50 2.43 -4.04
CA THR A 266 10.36 3.02 -4.76
C THR A 266 10.42 4.54 -4.72
N ASN A 267 10.52 5.19 -5.88
CA ASN A 267 10.57 6.67 -6.01
C ASN A 267 11.58 7.34 -5.07
N GLY A 268 12.74 6.73 -4.85
CA GLY A 268 13.79 7.26 -3.99
C GLY A 268 13.59 6.99 -2.49
N SER A 269 12.67 6.09 -2.11
CA SER A 269 12.54 5.66 -0.72
C SER A 269 13.75 4.86 -0.25
N THR A 270 14.18 5.06 0.99
CA THR A 270 15.37 4.44 1.60
C THR A 270 15.06 3.31 2.59
N LYS A 271 13.79 2.96 2.78
CA LYS A 271 13.34 1.80 3.56
C LYS A 271 11.89 1.48 3.25
N ASP A 272 11.45 0.27 3.63
CA ASP A 272 10.06 -0.14 3.51
C ASP A 272 9.12 0.76 4.34
N LEU A 273 7.96 1.06 3.76
CA LEU A 273 6.90 1.85 4.41
C LEU A 273 5.60 1.07 4.42
N VAL A 274 4.92 1.04 5.57
CA VAL A 274 3.59 0.45 5.68
C VAL A 274 2.54 1.56 5.63
N VAL A 275 1.56 1.41 4.74
CA VAL A 275 0.58 2.45 4.42
C VAL A 275 -0.81 1.84 4.29
N TYR A 276 -1.82 2.48 4.87
CA TYR A 276 -3.22 2.29 4.48
C TYR A 276 -3.62 3.35 3.48
N GLU A 277 -4.30 2.94 2.42
CA GLU A 277 -4.96 3.83 1.46
C GLU A 277 -6.48 3.74 1.62
N ASN A 278 -7.17 4.83 1.30
CA ASN A 278 -8.64 4.88 1.26
C ASN A 278 -9.29 4.40 2.56
N VAL A 279 -8.75 4.80 3.71
CA VAL A 279 -9.32 4.49 5.01
C VAL A 279 -10.67 5.19 5.14
N VAL A 280 -11.68 4.42 5.56
CA VAL A 280 -13.02 4.90 5.85
C VAL A 280 -13.33 4.68 7.33
N ALA A 281 -13.87 5.70 7.98
CA ALA A 281 -14.51 5.57 9.28
C ALA A 281 -16.03 5.49 9.08
N MET A 282 -16.65 4.41 9.55
CA MET A 282 -18.09 4.31 9.66
C MET A 282 -18.52 4.92 11.00
N TYR A 283 -19.59 5.69 10.99
CA TYR A 283 -20.12 6.34 12.17
C TYR A 283 -21.64 6.23 12.22
N ASP A 284 -22.22 6.35 13.41
CA ASP A 284 -23.66 6.52 13.64
C ASP A 284 -23.89 7.95 14.12
N ASN A 285 -24.87 8.65 13.58
CA ASN A 285 -25.32 9.94 14.08
C ASN A 285 -26.82 9.87 14.39
N GLY A 286 -27.17 9.64 15.66
CA GLY A 286 -28.57 9.61 16.11
C GLY A 286 -29.42 8.50 15.46
N GLY A 287 -28.82 7.34 15.17
CA GLY A 287 -29.41 6.18 14.49
C GLY A 287 -29.23 6.17 12.97
N GLN A 288 -28.55 7.16 12.40
CA GLN A 288 -28.22 7.21 10.96
C GLN A 288 -26.75 6.87 10.74
N SER A 289 -26.48 5.76 10.05
CA SER A 289 -25.11 5.39 9.70
C SER A 289 -24.57 6.24 8.55
N GLY A 290 -23.33 6.69 8.67
CA GLY A 290 -22.59 7.44 7.67
C GLY A 290 -21.18 6.91 7.46
N GLN A 291 -20.51 7.45 6.45
CA GLN A 291 -19.13 7.11 6.09
C GLN A 291 -18.30 8.38 5.94
N LEU A 292 -17.13 8.37 6.56
CA LEU A 292 -16.13 9.43 6.49
C LEU A 292 -14.89 8.89 5.79
N MET A 293 -14.47 9.49 4.68
CA MET A 293 -13.20 9.16 4.06
C MET A 293 -12.07 9.80 4.88
N VAL A 294 -11.36 9.00 5.67
CA VAL A 294 -10.19 9.40 6.44
C VAL A 294 -8.99 9.63 5.51
N GLY A 295 -8.87 8.82 4.45
CA GLY A 295 -7.81 8.95 3.44
C GLY A 295 -6.60 8.05 3.71
N THR A 296 -5.40 8.57 3.50
CA THR A 296 -4.15 7.80 3.62
C THR A 296 -3.58 7.88 5.04
N LEU A 297 -3.22 6.73 5.62
CA LEU A 297 -2.48 6.63 6.89
C LEU A 297 -1.11 6.01 6.67
N VAL A 298 -0.06 6.63 7.22
CA VAL A 298 1.32 6.12 7.15
C VAL A 298 1.79 5.67 8.53
N GLN A 299 2.49 4.55 8.61
CA GLN A 299 3.05 4.07 9.87
C GLN A 299 4.40 4.73 10.18
N VAL A 300 4.48 5.41 11.34
CA VAL A 300 5.70 6.04 11.87
C VAL A 300 6.03 5.42 13.22
N GLY A 301 6.89 4.39 13.22
CA GLY A 301 7.17 3.59 14.42
C GLY A 301 5.88 2.92 14.93
N ASP A 302 5.55 3.13 16.20
CA ASP A 302 4.34 2.57 16.84
C ASP A 302 3.08 3.43 16.64
N ARG A 303 3.07 4.34 15.66
CA ARG A 303 2.01 5.32 15.46
C ARG A 303 1.54 5.36 14.02
N TRP A 304 0.23 5.45 13.83
CA TRP A 304 -0.35 5.78 12.53
C TRP A 304 -0.58 7.28 12.43
N ARG A 305 -0.23 7.85 11.27
CA ARG A 305 -0.32 9.29 10.99
C ARG A 305 -1.13 9.57 9.75
N MET A 306 -1.95 10.61 9.81
CA MET A 306 -2.62 11.17 8.64
C MET A 306 -1.68 12.07 7.84
N VAL A 307 -1.87 12.12 6.53
CA VAL A 307 -1.09 12.99 5.63
C VAL A 307 -1.95 13.91 4.76
N SER A 308 -3.28 13.85 4.91
CA SER A 308 -4.23 14.62 4.12
C SER A 308 -5.47 15.01 4.94
N LEU A 309 -6.26 15.94 4.39
CA LEU A 309 -7.56 16.32 4.96
C LEU A 309 -8.57 15.19 4.72
N PRO A 310 -9.40 14.81 5.71
CA PRO A 310 -10.49 13.87 5.50
C PRO A 310 -11.59 14.49 4.61
N ASN A 311 -12.39 13.64 3.98
CA ASN A 311 -13.52 14.06 3.17
C ASN A 311 -14.82 13.50 3.74
N VAL A 312 -15.76 14.38 4.04
CA VAL A 312 -17.13 14.06 4.46
C VAL A 312 -17.96 14.06 3.18
N GLY A 313 -18.32 12.89 2.66
CA GLY A 313 -19.08 12.80 1.42
C GLY A 313 -20.48 13.40 1.56
N ASP A 314 -20.95 14.11 0.53
CA ASP A 314 -22.35 14.51 0.42
C ASP A 314 -23.17 13.29 -0.05
N ASP A 315 -24.25 12.96 0.67
CA ASP A 315 -25.27 11.98 0.30
C ASP A 315 -24.78 10.55 -0.05
N GLY A 316 -23.81 10.03 0.72
CA GLY A 316 -23.47 8.60 0.70
C GLY A 316 -22.70 8.11 -0.53
N ALA A 317 -22.26 9.00 -1.42
CA ALA A 317 -21.35 8.66 -2.52
C ALA A 317 -19.91 9.04 -2.14
N LEU A 318 -19.12 8.04 -1.73
CA LEU A 318 -17.67 8.22 -1.58
C LEU A 318 -17.04 8.43 -2.96
N THR A 319 -16.52 9.63 -3.23
CA THR A 319 -15.51 9.79 -4.27
C THR A 319 -14.26 9.04 -3.80
N GLN A 320 -13.89 7.97 -4.51
CA GLN A 320 -12.61 7.31 -4.25
C GLN A 320 -11.51 8.35 -4.45
N SER A 321 -10.83 8.74 -3.37
CA SER A 321 -9.55 9.41 -3.50
C SER A 321 -8.62 8.44 -4.22
N SER A 322 -7.95 8.90 -5.26
CA SER A 322 -6.79 8.16 -5.76
C SER A 322 -5.76 8.10 -4.65
N GLY A 323 -5.29 6.89 -4.33
CA GLY A 323 -4.30 6.70 -3.28
C GLY A 323 -3.02 7.51 -3.54
N LEU A 324 -2.27 7.81 -2.50
CA LEU A 324 -1.00 8.54 -2.58
C LEU A 324 0.20 7.64 -2.94
N PHE A 325 0.07 6.33 -2.74
CA PHE A 325 1.17 5.36 -2.86
C PHE A 325 0.90 4.19 -3.82
N PHE A 326 -0.30 3.61 -3.82
CA PHE A 326 -0.57 2.32 -4.50
C PHE A 326 -1.42 2.40 -5.76
N THR A 327 -1.41 3.54 -6.43
CA THR A 327 -2.23 3.77 -7.62
C THR A 327 -1.63 3.00 -8.81
N PRO A 328 -2.32 1.96 -9.34
CA PRO A 328 -1.78 1.13 -10.42
C PRO A 328 -1.59 1.99 -11.66
N GLY A 329 -0.35 2.10 -12.15
CA GLY A 329 -0.04 2.74 -13.43
C GLY A 329 -0.59 4.16 -13.58
N GLY A 330 0.02 5.15 -12.90
CA GLY A 330 -0.02 6.55 -13.35
C GLY A 330 -1.40 7.20 -13.60
N ALA A 331 -2.50 6.65 -13.06
CA ALA A 331 -3.84 7.15 -13.34
C ALA A 331 -4.46 7.83 -12.10
N ALA A 332 -4.76 9.12 -12.29
CA ALA A 332 -5.38 10.07 -11.36
C ALA A 332 -4.51 10.45 -10.16
N THR A 333 -3.54 11.33 -10.33
CA THR A 333 -3.23 12.28 -9.25
C THR A 333 -4.51 13.06 -8.95
N ALA A 334 -5.03 12.95 -7.71
CA ALA A 334 -6.10 13.81 -7.23
C ALA A 334 -5.66 15.26 -7.47
N VAL A 335 -6.45 15.97 -8.27
CA VAL A 335 -6.30 17.39 -8.56
C VAL A 335 -6.11 18.13 -7.24
N THR A 336 -4.96 18.79 -7.08
CA THR A 336 -4.72 19.73 -5.99
C THR A 336 -5.85 20.76 -6.01
N PRO A 337 -6.53 21.07 -4.89
CA PRO A 337 -7.55 22.13 -4.89
C PRO A 337 -6.85 23.42 -5.28
N THR A 338 -7.03 23.83 -6.53
CA THR A 338 -6.55 25.11 -7.02
C THR A 338 -7.37 26.18 -6.34
N SER A 339 -6.73 27.08 -5.60
CA SER A 339 -7.38 28.22 -4.91
C SER A 339 -8.02 29.24 -5.85
N ASP A 340 -8.10 28.94 -7.14
CA ASP A 340 -8.67 29.77 -8.18
C ASP A 340 -10.08 29.25 -8.53
N SER A 341 -11.09 30.05 -8.21
CA SER A 341 -12.50 29.73 -8.44
C SER A 341 -12.80 29.44 -9.93
N GLY A 342 -12.00 29.98 -10.85
CA GLY A 342 -12.11 29.68 -12.28
C GLY A 342 -11.68 28.26 -12.64
N LEU A 343 -10.58 27.76 -12.07
CA LEU A 343 -10.10 26.39 -12.29
C LEU A 343 -11.03 25.36 -11.64
N GLN A 344 -11.56 25.66 -10.44
CA GLN A 344 -12.53 24.78 -9.77
C GLN A 344 -13.79 24.58 -10.62
N ALA A 345 -14.29 25.63 -11.27
CA ALA A 345 -15.44 25.54 -12.16
C ALA A 345 -15.16 24.66 -13.40
N LEU A 346 -13.93 24.69 -13.93
CA LEU A 346 -13.52 23.82 -15.04
C LEU A 346 -13.41 22.36 -14.59
N VAL A 347 -12.92 22.08 -13.38
CA VAL A 347 -12.90 20.72 -12.82
C VAL A 347 -14.31 20.17 -12.64
N THR A 348 -15.25 20.96 -12.12
CA THR A 348 -16.67 20.54 -12.02
C THR A 348 -17.30 20.28 -13.38
N GLN A 349 -16.97 21.07 -14.39
CA GLN A 349 -17.41 20.80 -15.78
C GLN A 349 -16.82 19.49 -16.31
N LEU A 350 -15.58 19.15 -15.93
CA LEU A 350 -14.89 17.94 -16.36
C LEU A 350 -15.58 16.71 -15.76
N GLU A 351 -15.89 16.74 -14.46
CA GLU A 351 -16.64 15.68 -13.78
C GLU A 351 -18.04 15.45 -14.38
N SER A 352 -18.75 16.54 -14.71
CA SER A 352 -20.05 16.47 -15.38
C SER A 352 -19.95 15.81 -16.75
N LEU A 353 -18.86 16.09 -17.48
CA LEU A 353 -18.63 15.52 -18.80
C LEU A 353 -18.20 14.06 -18.73
N ASP A 354 -17.38 13.69 -17.75
CA ASP A 354 -16.97 12.29 -17.50
C ASP A 354 -18.20 11.42 -17.15
N LYS A 355 -19.15 11.95 -16.36
CA LYS A 355 -20.44 11.29 -16.11
C LYS A 355 -21.25 11.08 -17.40
N LYS A 356 -21.24 12.05 -18.31
CA LYS A 356 -21.93 11.91 -19.61
C LYS A 356 -21.26 10.87 -20.50
N LEU A 357 -19.92 10.86 -20.55
CA LEU A 357 -19.14 9.88 -21.31
C LEU A 357 -19.45 8.44 -20.88
N ALA A 358 -19.61 8.20 -19.57
CA ALA A 358 -19.90 6.87 -19.03
C ALA A 358 -21.23 6.26 -19.51
N SER A 359 -22.21 7.09 -19.91
CA SER A 359 -23.54 6.64 -20.31
C SER A 359 -23.94 7.05 -21.73
N ALA A 360 -23.04 7.66 -22.50
CA ALA A 360 -23.36 8.19 -23.82
C ALA A 360 -23.45 7.07 -24.88
N PRO A 361 -24.35 7.20 -25.87
CA PRO A 361 -24.36 6.32 -27.03
C PRO A 361 -23.11 6.56 -27.89
N GLU A 362 -22.68 5.52 -28.60
CA GLU A 362 -21.43 5.51 -29.40
C GLU A 362 -21.32 6.70 -30.37
N ALA A 363 -22.42 7.06 -31.04
CA ALA A 363 -22.46 8.19 -31.97
C ALA A 363 -22.15 9.56 -31.34
N GLY A 364 -22.33 9.70 -30.01
CA GLY A 364 -22.05 10.93 -29.27
C GLY A 364 -20.65 10.99 -28.66
N LEU A 365 -19.92 9.86 -28.61
CA LEU A 365 -18.62 9.77 -27.94
C LEU A 365 -17.54 10.69 -28.54
N PRO A 366 -17.39 10.81 -29.88
CA PRO A 366 -16.34 11.68 -30.44
C PRO A 366 -16.47 13.13 -30.00
N ALA A 367 -17.70 13.67 -29.99
CA ALA A 367 -17.96 15.05 -29.59
C ALA A 367 -17.71 15.28 -28.09
N LEU A 368 -18.06 14.30 -27.25
CA LEU A 368 -17.83 14.39 -25.79
C LEU A 368 -16.34 14.30 -25.45
N HIS A 369 -15.59 13.40 -26.10
CA HIS A 369 -14.13 13.31 -25.94
C HIS A 369 -13.42 14.58 -26.42
N ALA A 370 -13.86 15.17 -27.54
CA ALA A 370 -13.35 16.47 -28.00
C ALA A 370 -13.60 17.58 -26.98
N ALA A 371 -14.82 17.68 -26.46
CA ALA A 371 -15.18 18.67 -25.44
C ALA A 371 -14.37 18.47 -24.14
N ARG A 372 -14.10 17.22 -23.77
CA ARG A 372 -13.30 16.87 -22.60
C ARG A 372 -11.87 17.34 -22.77
N ALA A 373 -11.29 17.04 -23.92
CA ALA A 373 -9.95 17.47 -24.25
C ALA A 373 -9.84 19.02 -24.31
N ASP A 374 -10.83 19.74 -24.84
CA ASP A 374 -10.86 21.20 -24.83
C ASP A 374 -10.85 21.78 -23.41
N LEU A 375 -11.57 21.11 -22.49
CA LEU A 375 -11.66 21.53 -21.10
C LEU A 375 -10.36 21.30 -20.34
N VAL A 376 -9.70 20.16 -20.58
CA VAL A 376 -8.37 19.89 -20.01
C VAL A 376 -7.33 20.86 -20.58
N GLU A 377 -7.40 21.23 -21.86
CA GLU A 377 -6.52 22.28 -22.41
C GLU A 377 -6.71 23.64 -21.73
N LYS A 378 -7.94 24.00 -21.33
CA LYS A 378 -8.20 25.20 -20.51
C LYS A 378 -7.59 25.08 -19.10
N LEU A 379 -7.66 23.90 -18.48
CA LEU A 379 -7.04 23.62 -17.19
C LEU A 379 -5.51 23.74 -17.28
N ILE A 380 -4.89 23.23 -18.35
CA ILE A 380 -3.46 23.41 -18.62
C ILE A 380 -3.14 24.91 -18.74
N ALA A 381 -3.91 25.67 -19.53
CA ALA A 381 -3.66 27.10 -19.74
C ALA A 381 -3.85 27.94 -18.47
N GLY A 382 -4.78 27.57 -17.59
CA GLY A 382 -5.04 28.25 -16.32
C GLY A 382 -4.12 27.82 -15.17
N SER A 383 -3.36 26.74 -15.32
CA SER A 383 -2.50 26.20 -14.26
C SER A 383 -1.35 27.16 -13.92
N GLY A 384 -1.21 27.46 -12.62
CA GLY A 384 -0.27 28.48 -12.12
C GLY A 384 1.20 28.08 -12.10
N ASN A 385 1.52 26.79 -12.21
CA ASN A 385 2.90 26.27 -12.19
C ASN A 385 3.13 25.19 -13.26
N ASP A 386 4.40 24.88 -13.55
CA ASP A 386 4.79 23.92 -14.59
C ASP A 386 4.44 22.46 -14.26
N GLU A 387 4.36 22.11 -12.97
CA GLU A 387 4.05 20.76 -12.50
C GLU A 387 2.57 20.41 -12.74
N ASP A 388 1.66 21.31 -12.39
CA ASP A 388 0.23 21.18 -12.67
C ASP A 388 -0.01 21.13 -14.19
N ARG A 389 0.67 22.00 -14.96
CA ARG A 389 0.62 21.99 -16.43
C ARG A 389 1.05 20.64 -17.00
N ALA A 390 2.16 20.08 -16.52
CA ALA A 390 2.65 18.78 -16.97
C ALA A 390 1.68 17.65 -16.58
N THR A 391 1.09 17.71 -15.40
CA THR A 391 0.11 16.73 -14.90
C THR A 391 -1.15 16.71 -15.77
N TRP A 392 -1.76 17.88 -16.00
CA TRP A 392 -2.93 18.00 -16.87
C TRP A 392 -2.62 17.62 -18.32
N THR A 393 -1.40 17.91 -18.79
CA THR A 393 -0.98 17.50 -20.14
C THR A 393 -0.90 15.98 -20.26
N ARG A 394 -0.31 15.28 -19.28
CA ARG A 394 -0.28 13.81 -19.30
C ARG A 394 -1.69 13.23 -19.30
N GLN A 395 -2.57 13.74 -18.43
CA GLN A 395 -3.97 13.30 -18.40
C GLN A 395 -4.68 13.53 -19.75
N LEU A 396 -4.44 14.68 -20.40
CA LEU A 396 -4.96 14.95 -21.75
C LEU A 396 -4.47 13.90 -22.75
N VAL A 397 -3.16 13.65 -22.78
CA VAL A 397 -2.54 12.67 -23.67
C VAL A 397 -3.13 11.27 -23.46
N ASP A 398 -3.23 10.81 -22.21
CA ASP A 398 -3.72 9.47 -21.88
C ASP A 398 -5.15 9.25 -22.32
N THR A 399 -6.01 10.20 -21.95
CA THR A 399 -7.44 10.08 -22.20
C THR A 399 -7.77 10.20 -23.68
N VAL A 400 -7.06 11.08 -24.41
CA VAL A 400 -7.20 11.16 -25.87
C VAL A 400 -6.61 9.92 -26.54
N SER A 401 -5.44 9.43 -26.13
CA SER A 401 -4.81 8.22 -26.69
C SER A 401 -5.72 7.00 -26.58
N VAL A 402 -6.30 6.76 -25.39
CA VAL A 402 -7.26 5.67 -25.18
C VAL A 402 -8.53 5.83 -26.03
N ALA A 403 -9.07 7.06 -26.10
CA ALA A 403 -10.25 7.33 -26.93
C ALA A 403 -9.98 7.13 -28.43
N VAL A 404 -8.78 7.45 -28.90
CA VAL A 404 -8.35 7.19 -30.28
C VAL A 404 -8.21 5.69 -30.54
N GLN A 405 -7.47 4.97 -29.68
CA GLN A 405 -7.22 3.52 -29.84
C GLN A 405 -8.51 2.68 -29.78
N SER A 406 -9.49 3.12 -29.00
CA SER A 406 -10.81 2.47 -28.93
C SER A 406 -11.75 2.87 -30.07
N GLY A 407 -11.33 3.73 -30.99
CA GLY A 407 -12.15 4.24 -32.10
C GLY A 407 -13.22 5.26 -31.68
N GLN A 408 -13.28 5.63 -30.40
CA GLN A 408 -14.28 6.56 -29.85
C GLN A 408 -13.99 8.02 -30.18
N TYR A 409 -12.74 8.37 -30.51
CA TYR A 409 -12.35 9.72 -30.91
C TYR A 409 -11.20 9.73 -31.95
N PRO A 410 -11.42 9.31 -33.20
CA PRO A 410 -10.35 9.20 -34.22
C PRO A 410 -9.62 10.52 -34.50
N ASP A 411 -10.34 11.65 -34.56
CA ASP A 411 -9.78 12.99 -34.76
C ASP A 411 -8.88 13.44 -33.59
N GLY A 412 -8.90 12.72 -32.47
CA GLY A 412 -8.00 12.92 -31.34
C GLY A 412 -6.52 12.72 -31.72
N LEU A 413 -6.22 11.96 -32.77
CA LEU A 413 -4.83 11.74 -33.20
C LEU A 413 -4.14 13.05 -33.59
N ASP A 414 -4.80 13.90 -34.36
CA ASP A 414 -4.26 15.21 -34.74
C ASP A 414 -4.03 16.09 -33.51
N ARG A 415 -4.86 15.92 -32.48
CA ARG A 415 -4.70 16.62 -31.21
C ARG A 415 -3.48 16.13 -30.45
N LEU A 416 -3.25 14.81 -30.35
CA LEU A 416 -2.03 14.25 -29.75
C LEU A 416 -0.77 14.78 -30.43
N LYS A 417 -0.74 14.76 -31.77
CA LYS A 417 0.38 15.30 -32.56
C LYS A 417 0.62 16.80 -32.30
N ARG A 418 -0.45 17.59 -32.18
CA ARG A 418 -0.33 19.02 -31.81
C ARG A 418 0.22 19.20 -30.39
N VAL A 419 -0.21 18.38 -29.43
CA VAL A 419 0.30 18.42 -28.06
C VAL A 419 1.80 18.10 -28.05
N ALA A 420 2.23 17.03 -28.70
CA ALA A 420 3.65 16.68 -28.85
C ALA A 420 4.47 17.85 -29.43
N GLY A 421 4.00 18.45 -30.53
CA GLY A 421 4.66 19.59 -31.16
C GLY A 421 4.75 20.85 -30.28
N LYS A 422 3.75 21.11 -29.42
CA LYS A 422 3.76 22.26 -28.49
C LYS A 422 4.85 22.14 -27.42
N PHE A 423 5.14 20.93 -26.94
CA PHE A 423 6.10 20.69 -25.85
C PHE A 423 7.53 20.41 -26.31
N ALA A 424 7.76 20.17 -27.60
CA ALA A 424 9.05 19.80 -28.20
C ALA A 424 10.23 20.75 -27.88
N ARG A 425 9.97 21.98 -27.43
CA ARG A 425 11.02 22.96 -27.04
C ARG A 425 10.98 23.37 -25.57
N ALA A 426 10.00 22.89 -24.81
CA ALA A 426 9.76 23.31 -23.42
C ALA A 426 9.99 22.18 -22.41
N ASN A 427 9.69 20.94 -22.78
CA ASN A 427 9.85 19.77 -21.91
C ASN A 427 9.98 18.50 -22.77
N ASP A 428 11.21 18.02 -22.97
CA ASP A 428 11.50 16.87 -23.82
C ASP A 428 10.83 15.57 -23.34
N ALA A 429 10.77 15.34 -22.03
CA ALA A 429 10.10 14.16 -21.47
C ALA A 429 8.60 14.15 -21.77
N LEU A 430 7.94 15.31 -21.67
CA LEU A 430 6.50 15.43 -21.97
C LEU A 430 6.21 15.39 -23.48
N ALA A 431 7.13 15.93 -24.29
CA ALA A 431 7.07 15.84 -25.74
C ALA A 431 7.20 14.38 -26.21
N ALA A 432 8.21 13.66 -25.70
CA ALA A 432 8.43 12.25 -26.00
C ALA A 432 7.25 11.38 -25.55
N TYR A 433 6.68 11.65 -24.37
CA TYR A 433 5.47 10.99 -23.90
C TYR A 433 4.29 11.15 -24.87
N ALA A 434 3.98 12.40 -25.24
CA ALA A 434 2.88 12.71 -26.13
C ALA A 434 3.09 12.13 -27.54
N ASP A 435 4.32 12.21 -28.06
CA ASP A 435 4.65 11.72 -29.40
C ASP A 435 4.60 10.18 -29.44
N TYR A 436 5.16 9.50 -28.44
CA TYR A 436 5.06 8.04 -28.34
C TYR A 436 3.61 7.58 -28.28
N GLN A 437 2.77 8.22 -27.47
CA GLN A 437 1.32 7.92 -27.40
C GLN A 437 0.61 8.18 -28.72
N ALA A 438 0.98 9.23 -29.45
CA ALA A 438 0.46 9.50 -30.80
C ALA A 438 0.84 8.39 -31.78
N VAL A 439 2.10 7.92 -31.75
CA VAL A 439 2.58 6.80 -32.58
C VAL A 439 1.81 5.51 -32.28
N GLN A 440 1.62 5.17 -31.00
CA GLN A 440 0.83 3.99 -30.60
C GLN A 440 -0.63 4.09 -31.06
N ALA A 441 -1.26 5.25 -30.86
CA ALA A 441 -2.64 5.50 -31.26
C ALA A 441 -2.83 5.42 -32.79
N GLU A 442 -1.88 5.99 -33.55
CA GLU A 442 -1.91 5.92 -35.01
C GLU A 442 -1.69 4.49 -35.53
N TYR A 443 -0.82 3.72 -34.89
CA TYR A 443 -0.61 2.32 -35.24
C TYR A 443 -1.89 1.48 -35.12
N VAL A 444 -2.65 1.67 -34.04
CA VAL A 444 -3.95 1.01 -33.86
C VAL A 444 -4.95 1.45 -34.93
N LEU A 445 -5.05 2.75 -35.23
CA LEU A 445 -5.96 3.26 -36.26
C LEU A 445 -5.65 2.73 -37.67
N LYS A 446 -4.38 2.45 -37.97
CA LYS A 446 -3.98 1.90 -39.28
C LYS A 446 -4.27 0.40 -39.42
N GLN A 447 -4.55 -0.33 -38.34
CA GLN A 447 -4.88 -1.76 -38.36
C GLN A 447 -6.36 -2.01 -38.67
N THR A 448 -6.79 -1.57 -39.85
CA THR A 448 -8.13 -1.92 -40.35
C THR A 448 -8.15 -3.33 -40.95
N PRO A 449 -9.31 -4.00 -41.05
CA PRO A 449 -9.40 -5.34 -41.64
C PRO A 449 -8.84 -5.45 -43.07
N ASP A 450 -8.89 -4.35 -43.84
CA ASP A 450 -8.40 -4.27 -45.22
C ASP A 450 -6.97 -3.71 -45.33
N ALA A 451 -6.30 -3.49 -44.19
CA ALA A 451 -4.97 -2.90 -44.16
C ALA A 451 -3.92 -3.86 -44.73
N ASP A 452 -2.96 -3.28 -45.45
CA ASP A 452 -1.72 -3.98 -45.80
C ASP A 452 -0.83 -4.03 -44.55
N PHE A 453 -0.98 -5.10 -43.76
CA PHE A 453 -0.30 -5.27 -42.47
C PHE A 453 1.22 -5.15 -42.58
N GLU A 454 1.82 -5.59 -43.68
CA GLU A 454 3.26 -5.47 -43.91
C GLU A 454 3.67 -3.99 -44.04
N LYS A 455 2.95 -3.21 -44.85
CA LYS A 455 3.21 -1.76 -44.98
C LYS A 455 2.96 -1.01 -43.68
N VAL A 456 1.90 -1.37 -42.94
CA VAL A 456 1.59 -0.74 -41.65
C VAL A 456 2.68 -1.05 -40.62
N GLN A 457 3.14 -2.31 -40.57
CA GLN A 457 4.24 -2.72 -39.69
C GLN A 457 5.55 -2.01 -40.05
N MET A 458 5.88 -1.93 -41.34
CA MET A 458 7.09 -1.24 -41.81
C MET A 458 7.06 0.24 -41.42
N TRP A 459 5.94 0.93 -41.68
CA TRP A 459 5.75 2.32 -41.24
C TRP A 459 5.90 2.47 -39.73
N TYR A 460 5.34 1.55 -38.93
CA TYR A 460 5.41 1.61 -37.47
C TYR A 460 6.85 1.49 -36.97
N LEU A 461 7.62 0.53 -37.49
CA LEU A 461 9.03 0.34 -37.11
C LEU A 461 9.90 1.52 -37.56
N GLU A 462 9.69 2.05 -38.76
CA GLU A 462 10.38 3.27 -39.22
C GLU A 462 10.06 4.48 -38.34
N THR A 463 8.79 4.62 -37.93
CA THR A 463 8.34 5.70 -37.05
C THR A 463 8.93 5.56 -35.64
N LEU A 464 8.99 4.34 -35.08
CA LEU A 464 9.64 4.09 -33.80
C LEU A 464 11.15 4.37 -33.85
N ALA A 465 11.82 4.02 -34.95
CA ALA A 465 13.24 4.34 -35.13
C ALA A 465 13.47 5.86 -35.16
N ALA A 466 12.67 6.59 -35.94
CA ALA A 466 12.73 8.05 -35.98
C ALA A 466 12.42 8.69 -34.62
N PHE A 467 11.47 8.13 -33.87
CA PHE A 467 11.15 8.57 -32.51
C PHE A 467 12.35 8.39 -31.56
N VAL A 468 13.02 7.23 -31.60
CA VAL A 468 14.22 6.98 -30.77
C VAL A 468 15.34 7.96 -31.12
N ASP A 469 15.53 8.28 -32.39
CA ASP A 469 16.52 9.27 -32.82
C ASP A 469 16.16 10.70 -32.36
N ALA A 470 14.87 11.03 -32.30
CA ALA A 470 14.38 12.32 -31.81
C ALA A 470 14.46 12.46 -30.28
N HIS A 471 14.23 11.37 -29.53
CA HIS A 471 14.13 11.37 -28.07
C HIS A 471 15.05 10.33 -27.38
N PRO A 472 16.37 10.30 -27.64
CA PRO A 472 17.24 9.15 -27.37
C PRO A 472 17.47 8.80 -25.88
N GLN A 473 17.00 9.62 -24.94
CA GLN A 473 17.24 9.45 -23.50
C GLN A 473 15.94 9.32 -22.67
N THR A 474 14.79 9.16 -23.32
CA THR A 474 13.49 9.07 -22.65
C THR A 474 13.09 7.62 -22.39
N ILE A 475 12.21 7.41 -21.40
CA ILE A 475 11.72 6.07 -21.02
C ILE A 475 10.95 5.45 -22.19
N GLU A 476 10.22 6.27 -22.93
CA GLU A 476 9.48 5.90 -24.13
C GLU A 476 10.42 5.38 -25.21
N SER A 477 11.62 5.95 -25.35
CA SER A 477 12.62 5.43 -26.29
C SER A 477 13.15 4.07 -25.90
N ALA A 478 13.23 3.77 -24.60
CA ALA A 478 13.53 2.41 -24.15
C ALA A 478 12.46 1.42 -24.60
N GLN A 479 11.18 1.78 -24.46
CA GLN A 479 10.04 0.97 -24.91
C GLN A 479 10.02 0.80 -26.43
N ALA A 480 10.22 1.88 -27.19
CA ALA A 480 10.33 1.84 -28.65
C ALA A 480 11.47 0.92 -29.11
N MET A 481 12.65 1.02 -28.48
CA MET A 481 13.77 0.13 -28.77
C MET A 481 13.50 -1.34 -28.44
N LEU A 482 12.71 -1.64 -27.39
CA LEU A 482 12.29 -3.01 -27.11
C LEU A 482 11.38 -3.58 -28.21
N GLN A 483 10.48 -2.78 -28.77
CA GLN A 483 9.63 -3.16 -29.91
C GLN A 483 10.47 -3.37 -31.19
N LEU A 484 11.43 -2.47 -31.46
CA LEU A 484 12.37 -2.62 -32.56
C LEU A 484 13.23 -3.90 -32.41
N ALA A 485 13.74 -4.16 -31.20
CA ALA A 485 14.51 -5.36 -30.92
C ALA A 485 13.69 -6.63 -31.16
N LEU A 486 12.43 -6.64 -30.70
CA LEU A 486 11.53 -7.76 -30.88
C LEU A 486 11.20 -8.00 -32.37
N ALA A 487 10.99 -6.95 -33.15
CA ALA A 487 10.82 -7.08 -34.60
C ALA A 487 12.06 -7.73 -35.25
N LYS A 488 13.26 -7.35 -34.83
CA LYS A 488 14.51 -7.99 -35.29
C LYS A 488 14.66 -9.44 -34.85
N GLU A 489 14.14 -9.83 -33.68
CA GLU A 489 14.03 -11.25 -33.32
C GLU A 489 13.09 -12.01 -34.27
N PHE A 490 11.94 -11.44 -34.64
CA PHE A 490 11.01 -12.07 -35.58
C PHE A 490 11.56 -12.17 -37.01
N GLU A 491 12.47 -11.27 -37.40
CA GLU A 491 13.22 -11.33 -38.66
C GLU A 491 14.40 -12.33 -38.62
N ASP A 492 14.58 -13.07 -37.52
CA ASP A 492 15.75 -13.91 -37.23
C ASP A 492 17.10 -13.13 -37.30
N ASN A 493 17.05 -11.81 -37.12
CA ASN A 493 18.22 -10.92 -37.10
C ASN A 493 18.67 -10.64 -35.65
N GLU A 494 19.15 -11.69 -34.98
CA GLU A 494 19.57 -11.62 -33.57
C GLU A 494 20.68 -10.60 -33.31
N LYS A 495 21.54 -10.35 -34.29
CA LYS A 495 22.64 -9.38 -34.17
C LYS A 495 22.10 -7.96 -33.94
N GLU A 496 21.10 -7.55 -34.72
CA GLU A 496 20.45 -6.24 -34.55
C GLU A 496 19.55 -6.21 -33.32
N ALA A 497 18.82 -7.29 -33.03
CA ALA A 497 18.03 -7.41 -31.81
C ALA A 497 18.89 -7.19 -30.56
N LEU A 498 20.03 -7.91 -30.46
CA LEU A 498 21.01 -7.74 -29.39
C LEU A 498 21.58 -6.33 -29.33
N ALA A 499 21.75 -5.65 -30.46
CA ALA A 499 22.23 -4.27 -30.46
C ALA A 499 21.23 -3.34 -29.77
N TYR A 500 19.93 -3.44 -30.10
CA TYR A 500 18.89 -2.68 -29.41
C TYR A 500 18.75 -3.08 -27.93
N TYR A 501 18.69 -4.36 -27.61
CA TYR A 501 18.59 -4.80 -26.21
C TYR A 501 19.78 -4.34 -25.36
N ARG A 502 21.01 -4.38 -25.89
CA ARG A 502 22.18 -3.86 -25.16
C ARG A 502 22.09 -2.35 -24.96
N LYS A 503 21.66 -1.59 -25.97
CA LYS A 503 21.39 -0.14 -25.82
C LYS A 503 20.40 0.12 -24.69
N VAL A 504 19.28 -0.61 -24.64
CA VAL A 504 18.27 -0.44 -23.60
C VAL A 504 18.79 -0.85 -22.22
N ARG A 505 19.41 -2.03 -22.12
CA ARG A 505 20.02 -2.53 -20.88
C ARG A 505 21.03 -1.56 -20.30
N ASP A 506 21.90 -1.01 -21.14
CA ASP A 506 23.02 -0.19 -20.70
C ASP A 506 22.61 1.27 -20.44
N GLY A 507 21.69 1.80 -21.25
CA GLY A 507 21.18 3.18 -21.14
C GLY A 507 20.09 3.38 -20.09
N TYR A 508 19.33 2.33 -19.73
CA TYR A 508 18.13 2.45 -18.88
C TYR A 508 18.15 1.49 -17.69
N LYS A 509 19.31 1.35 -17.04
CA LYS A 509 19.50 0.49 -15.86
C LYS A 509 18.52 0.87 -14.74
N GLY A 510 17.90 -0.13 -14.11
CA GLY A 510 16.93 0.07 -13.04
C GLY A 510 15.51 0.43 -13.50
N SER A 511 15.29 0.59 -14.82
CA SER A 511 13.94 0.66 -15.39
C SER A 511 13.42 -0.72 -15.74
N GLU A 512 12.09 -0.88 -15.82
CA GLU A 512 11.48 -2.14 -16.28
C GLU A 512 11.95 -2.54 -17.69
N ALA A 513 12.11 -1.57 -18.58
CA ALA A 513 12.61 -1.81 -19.92
C ALA A 513 14.07 -2.29 -19.92
N GLY A 514 14.91 -1.70 -19.06
CA GLY A 514 16.30 -2.12 -18.86
C GLY A 514 16.40 -3.55 -18.30
N GLU A 515 15.55 -3.92 -17.35
CA GLU A 515 15.48 -5.28 -16.79
C GLU A 515 15.03 -6.29 -17.86
N LYS A 516 13.97 -5.99 -18.60
CA LYS A 516 13.52 -6.82 -19.74
C LYS A 516 14.64 -6.99 -20.77
N ALA A 517 15.29 -5.91 -21.16
CA ALA A 517 16.39 -5.95 -22.11
C ALA A 517 17.57 -6.79 -21.59
N ALA A 518 17.92 -6.66 -20.31
CA ALA A 518 18.95 -7.48 -19.67
C ALA A 518 18.60 -8.97 -19.75
N GLY A 519 17.35 -9.33 -19.49
CA GLY A 519 16.84 -10.68 -19.65
C GLY A 519 16.88 -11.18 -21.10
N ALA A 520 16.49 -10.34 -22.06
CA ALA A 520 16.50 -10.69 -23.48
C ALA A 520 17.93 -10.94 -23.97
N VAL A 521 18.91 -10.10 -23.57
CA VAL A 521 20.34 -10.37 -23.83
C VAL A 521 20.78 -11.68 -23.20
N ARG A 522 20.38 -11.95 -21.95
CA ARG A 522 20.71 -13.22 -21.28
C ARG A 522 20.16 -14.43 -22.05
N ARG A 523 18.92 -14.36 -22.53
CA ARG A 523 18.27 -15.40 -23.33
C ARG A 523 18.97 -15.60 -24.68
N LEU A 524 19.16 -14.54 -25.45
CA LEU A 524 19.76 -14.62 -26.79
C LEU A 524 21.24 -15.04 -26.77
N GLU A 525 21.96 -14.79 -25.67
CA GLU A 525 23.33 -15.27 -25.51
C GLU A 525 23.43 -16.57 -24.70
N SER A 526 22.30 -17.25 -24.43
CA SER A 526 22.29 -18.38 -23.51
C SER A 526 22.85 -19.68 -24.10
N VAL A 527 22.84 -19.84 -25.43
CA VAL A 527 23.30 -21.08 -26.07
C VAL A 527 24.74 -21.41 -25.68
N GLY A 528 24.97 -22.64 -25.21
CA GLY A 528 26.26 -23.10 -24.70
C GLY A 528 26.61 -22.60 -23.29
N ARG A 529 25.71 -21.87 -22.63
CA ARG A 529 25.87 -21.40 -21.25
C ARG A 529 24.86 -22.04 -20.32
N LYS A 530 25.23 -22.15 -19.04
CA LYS A 530 24.31 -22.55 -17.98
C LYS A 530 23.43 -21.38 -17.58
N ILE A 531 22.16 -21.67 -17.33
CA ILE A 531 21.20 -20.68 -16.84
C ILE A 531 20.70 -21.05 -15.44
N GLU A 532 20.40 -20.02 -14.66
CA GLU A 532 19.70 -20.16 -13.39
C GLU A 532 18.28 -19.65 -13.58
N LEU A 533 17.32 -20.44 -13.09
CA LEU A 533 15.91 -20.11 -13.04
C LEU A 533 15.37 -20.68 -11.74
N ASP A 534 14.77 -19.81 -10.94
CA ASP A 534 14.12 -20.14 -9.68
C ASP A 534 12.75 -19.47 -9.63
N GLY A 535 11.85 -20.01 -8.82
CA GLY A 535 10.54 -19.42 -8.61
C GLY A 535 9.67 -20.25 -7.69
N THR A 536 8.40 -19.88 -7.64
CA THR A 536 7.39 -20.62 -6.88
C THR A 536 6.47 -21.35 -7.85
N THR A 537 6.24 -22.63 -7.58
CA THR A 537 5.27 -23.42 -8.34
C THR A 537 3.85 -22.92 -8.07
N ILE A 538 2.91 -23.26 -8.96
CA ILE A 538 1.53 -22.84 -8.80
C ILE A 538 0.89 -23.36 -7.50
N ASP A 539 1.35 -24.51 -6.99
CA ASP A 539 0.96 -25.10 -5.69
C ASP A 539 1.79 -24.59 -4.49
N GLY A 540 2.59 -23.53 -4.65
CA GLY A 540 3.26 -22.82 -3.56
C GLY A 540 4.60 -23.40 -3.11
N LYS A 541 5.21 -24.32 -3.88
CA LYS A 541 6.51 -24.92 -3.55
C LYS A 541 7.65 -24.12 -4.18
N SER A 542 8.78 -24.03 -3.48
CA SER A 542 10.00 -23.47 -4.06
C SER A 542 10.55 -24.40 -5.14
N PHE A 543 10.93 -23.83 -6.28
CA PHE A 543 11.53 -24.52 -7.42
C PHE A 543 12.84 -23.85 -7.82
N LYS A 544 13.83 -24.68 -8.20
CA LYS A 544 15.05 -24.24 -8.88
C LYS A 544 15.36 -25.18 -10.04
N LEU A 545 15.67 -24.63 -11.21
CA LEU A 545 16.03 -25.40 -12.41
C LEU A 545 17.23 -26.32 -12.16
N SER A 546 18.17 -25.91 -11.32
CA SER A 546 19.33 -26.71 -10.92
C SER A 546 18.95 -28.03 -10.21
N GLN A 547 17.73 -28.17 -9.68
CA GLN A 547 17.20 -29.43 -9.13
C GLN A 547 16.92 -30.48 -10.22
N LEU A 548 16.81 -30.05 -11.49
CA LEU A 548 16.55 -30.93 -12.64
C LEU A 548 17.84 -31.35 -13.38
N ARG A 549 19.03 -31.04 -12.85
CA ARG A 549 20.30 -31.53 -13.42
C ARG A 549 20.27 -33.06 -13.57
N GLY A 550 20.86 -33.54 -14.65
CA GLY A 550 20.77 -34.92 -15.12
C GLY A 550 19.60 -35.21 -16.04
N ARG A 551 18.74 -34.22 -16.34
CA ARG A 551 17.57 -34.37 -17.23
C ARG A 551 17.55 -33.27 -18.29
N PRO A 552 17.15 -33.57 -19.53
CA PRO A 552 16.83 -32.52 -20.49
C PRO A 552 15.54 -31.81 -20.07
N VAL A 553 15.53 -30.48 -20.18
CA VAL A 553 14.41 -29.62 -19.74
C VAL A 553 13.95 -28.71 -20.88
N VAL A 554 12.65 -28.66 -21.14
CA VAL A 554 12.05 -27.59 -21.94
C VAL A 554 11.38 -26.59 -20.99
N VAL A 555 11.84 -25.34 -21.06
CA VAL A 555 11.18 -24.21 -20.40
C VAL A 555 10.20 -23.60 -21.39
N HIS A 556 8.92 -23.50 -21.02
CA HIS A 556 7.84 -23.00 -21.88
C HIS A 556 7.10 -21.86 -21.18
N TYR A 557 7.24 -20.64 -21.72
CA TYR A 557 6.47 -19.48 -21.29
C TYR A 557 5.10 -19.50 -21.96
N TRP A 558 4.03 -19.37 -21.17
CA TRP A 558 2.66 -19.46 -21.66
C TRP A 558 1.67 -18.63 -20.84
N ALA A 559 0.49 -18.40 -21.39
CA ALA A 559 -0.64 -17.77 -20.71
C ALA A 559 -1.97 -18.35 -21.20
N THR A 560 -3.04 -18.22 -20.42
CA THR A 560 -4.36 -18.78 -20.76
C THR A 560 -5.00 -18.16 -22.00
N TRP A 561 -4.69 -16.89 -22.26
CA TRP A 561 -5.13 -16.13 -23.42
C TRP A 561 -4.28 -16.37 -24.68
N CYS A 562 -3.15 -17.10 -24.57
CA CYS A 562 -2.28 -17.42 -25.70
C CYS A 562 -2.74 -18.70 -26.42
N GLU A 563 -3.45 -18.57 -27.54
CA GLU A 563 -3.93 -19.72 -28.31
C GLU A 563 -2.81 -20.59 -28.90
N PRO A 564 -1.73 -20.03 -29.50
CA PRO A 564 -0.61 -20.85 -29.98
C PRO A 564 0.06 -21.67 -28.86
N CYS A 565 0.14 -21.12 -27.64
CA CYS A 565 0.68 -21.84 -26.48
C CYS A 565 -0.11 -23.13 -26.17
N LYS A 566 -1.44 -23.12 -26.36
CA LYS A 566 -2.28 -24.31 -26.17
C LYS A 566 -2.01 -25.38 -27.23
N GLN A 567 -1.62 -24.98 -28.44
CA GLN A 567 -1.19 -25.91 -29.48
C GLN A 567 0.16 -26.54 -29.12
N ASP A 568 1.11 -25.74 -28.65
CA ASP A 568 2.42 -26.20 -28.18
C ASP A 568 2.28 -27.21 -27.04
N MET A 569 1.39 -26.98 -26.08
CA MET A 569 1.13 -27.92 -24.98
C MET A 569 0.74 -29.33 -25.45
N LYS A 570 -0.02 -29.44 -26.56
CA LYS A 570 -0.38 -30.75 -27.14
C LYS A 570 0.83 -31.45 -27.70
N LEU A 571 1.76 -30.72 -28.32
CA LEU A 571 3.00 -31.28 -28.86
C LEU A 571 3.98 -31.63 -27.74
N LEU A 572 4.16 -30.73 -26.77
CA LEU A 572 4.98 -30.95 -25.57
C LEU A 572 4.53 -32.19 -24.79
N SER A 573 3.22 -32.41 -24.64
CA SER A 573 2.69 -33.63 -24.01
C SER A 573 3.11 -34.90 -24.73
N ARG A 574 3.14 -34.89 -26.08
CA ARG A 574 3.60 -36.03 -26.88
C ARG A 574 5.11 -36.24 -26.71
N LEU A 575 5.90 -35.17 -26.74
CA LEU A 575 7.35 -35.23 -26.57
C LEU A 575 7.72 -35.76 -25.17
N GLN A 576 7.03 -35.31 -24.12
CA GLN A 576 7.23 -35.84 -22.77
C GLN A 576 6.92 -37.34 -22.68
N GLY A 577 5.91 -37.82 -23.41
CA GLY A 577 5.61 -39.25 -23.52
C GLY A 577 6.69 -40.03 -24.28
N ARG A 578 7.13 -39.50 -25.44
CA ARG A 578 8.16 -40.10 -26.31
C ARG A 578 9.51 -40.22 -25.59
N TYR A 579 9.97 -39.13 -24.97
CA TYR A 579 11.28 -39.04 -24.33
C TYR A 579 11.24 -39.30 -22.81
N LYS A 580 10.24 -40.06 -22.35
CA LYS A 580 10.06 -40.37 -20.92
C LYS A 580 11.23 -41.19 -20.35
N ARG A 581 11.84 -42.06 -21.16
CA ARG A 581 12.94 -42.95 -20.72
C ARG A 581 14.25 -42.19 -20.55
N GLU A 582 14.41 -41.15 -21.34
CA GLU A 582 15.54 -40.21 -21.39
C GLU A 582 15.39 -39.11 -20.32
N GLY A 583 14.25 -39.09 -19.61
CA GLY A 583 14.02 -38.21 -18.47
C GLY A 583 13.57 -36.80 -18.84
N LEU A 584 13.08 -36.56 -20.06
CA LEU A 584 12.61 -35.24 -20.50
C LEU A 584 11.61 -34.65 -19.52
N THR A 585 11.92 -33.45 -19.02
CA THR A 585 11.10 -32.72 -18.07
C THR A 585 10.65 -31.40 -18.69
N LEU A 586 9.40 -31.02 -18.44
CA LEU A 586 8.86 -29.74 -18.89
C LEU A 586 8.68 -28.81 -17.68
N VAL A 587 8.98 -27.53 -17.87
CA VAL A 587 8.74 -26.47 -16.89
C VAL A 587 7.95 -25.38 -17.60
N GLY A 588 6.67 -25.25 -17.26
CA GLY A 588 5.83 -24.17 -17.71
C GLY A 588 6.02 -22.95 -16.82
N ILE A 589 6.21 -21.78 -17.41
CA ILE A 589 6.19 -20.49 -16.73
C ILE A 589 4.93 -19.78 -17.18
N ASN A 590 3.96 -19.68 -16.28
CA ASN A 590 2.72 -18.98 -16.56
C ASN A 590 2.91 -17.47 -16.29
N VAL A 591 2.47 -16.65 -17.24
CA VAL A 591 2.55 -15.18 -17.17
C VAL A 591 1.16 -14.52 -17.28
N ASP A 592 0.11 -15.21 -16.81
CA ASP A 592 -1.19 -14.58 -16.62
C ASP A 592 -1.10 -13.48 -15.54
N ALA A 593 -1.97 -12.46 -15.63
CA ALA A 593 -1.99 -11.38 -14.64
C ALA A 593 -2.43 -11.86 -13.25
N ARG A 594 -3.24 -12.92 -13.16
CA ARG A 594 -3.78 -13.46 -11.91
C ARG A 594 -3.59 -14.96 -11.82
N ARG A 595 -3.17 -15.44 -10.65
CA ARG A 595 -2.99 -16.88 -10.36
C ARG A 595 -4.23 -17.72 -10.66
N GLY A 596 -5.40 -17.18 -10.31
CA GLY A 596 -6.68 -17.88 -10.46
C GLY A 596 -7.02 -18.26 -11.90
N ASP A 597 -6.57 -17.48 -12.89
CA ASP A 597 -6.81 -17.76 -14.32
C ASP A 597 -6.01 -19.01 -14.74
N ALA A 598 -4.72 -19.06 -14.36
CA ALA A 598 -3.86 -20.21 -14.61
C ALA A 598 -4.35 -21.49 -13.88
N GLU A 599 -4.76 -21.38 -12.62
CA GLU A 599 -5.30 -22.50 -11.84
C GLU A 599 -6.59 -23.06 -12.45
N ALA A 600 -7.50 -22.19 -12.89
CA ALA A 600 -8.73 -22.60 -13.55
C ALA A 600 -8.43 -23.40 -14.82
N PHE A 601 -7.54 -22.89 -15.66
CA PHE A 601 -7.14 -23.57 -16.89
C PHE A 601 -6.48 -24.93 -16.63
N LEU A 602 -5.60 -25.04 -15.61
CA LEU A 602 -4.90 -26.28 -15.27
C LEU A 602 -5.80 -27.35 -14.63
N ARG A 603 -6.92 -26.95 -14.01
CA ARG A 603 -7.94 -27.90 -13.54
C ARG A 603 -8.65 -28.59 -14.71
N GLU A 604 -8.93 -27.84 -15.77
CA GLU A 604 -9.59 -28.34 -16.98
C GLU A 604 -8.61 -29.06 -17.90
N ASN A 605 -7.38 -28.56 -18.00
CA ASN A 605 -6.32 -29.06 -18.86
C ASN A 605 -5.21 -29.66 -18.00
N ARG A 606 -5.25 -30.98 -17.80
CA ARG A 606 -4.27 -31.69 -16.98
C ARG A 606 -2.90 -31.70 -17.65
N LEU A 607 -2.04 -30.76 -17.28
CA LEU A 607 -0.64 -30.71 -17.69
C LEU A 607 0.22 -31.32 -16.57
N PRO A 608 0.82 -32.52 -16.75
CA PRO A 608 1.48 -33.26 -15.66
C PRO A 608 2.88 -32.76 -15.31
N TRP A 609 3.26 -31.57 -15.77
CA TRP A 609 4.60 -31.00 -15.58
C TRP A 609 4.59 -29.78 -14.66
N ILE A 610 5.79 -29.34 -14.27
CA ILE A 610 5.99 -28.26 -13.30
C ILE A 610 5.45 -26.95 -13.87
N GLN A 611 4.66 -26.22 -13.09
CA GLN A 611 4.11 -24.93 -13.47
C GLN A 611 4.57 -23.88 -12.46
N LEU A 612 5.27 -22.86 -12.91
CA LEU A 612 5.68 -21.70 -12.12
C LEU A 612 4.71 -20.55 -12.36
N PHE A 613 4.48 -19.76 -11.32
CA PHE A 613 3.66 -18.55 -11.40
C PHE A 613 4.20 -17.49 -10.45
N GLU A 614 4.33 -16.26 -10.95
CA GLU A 614 4.59 -15.06 -10.17
C GLU A 614 3.72 -13.91 -10.66
N GLU A 615 3.35 -13.01 -9.75
CA GLU A 615 2.53 -11.84 -10.09
C GLU A 615 3.29 -10.87 -11.01
N GLY A 616 2.52 -10.06 -11.75
CA GLY A 616 3.05 -9.06 -12.69
C GLY A 616 2.89 -9.45 -14.17
N GLY A 617 2.40 -10.65 -14.48
CA GLY A 617 2.09 -11.08 -15.85
C GLY A 617 3.28 -11.03 -16.82
N LEU A 618 3.00 -10.96 -18.13
CA LEU A 618 4.04 -10.87 -19.17
C LEU A 618 4.87 -9.59 -19.04
N GLU A 619 4.22 -8.50 -18.61
CA GLU A 619 4.84 -7.17 -18.61
C GLU A 619 5.76 -6.92 -17.42
N SER A 620 5.45 -7.38 -16.21
CA SER A 620 6.18 -6.96 -15.01
C SER A 620 6.65 -8.10 -14.12
N SER A 621 6.26 -9.35 -14.37
CA SER A 621 6.71 -10.46 -13.53
C SER A 621 8.22 -10.68 -13.61
N ARG A 622 8.83 -11.00 -12.47
CA ARG A 622 10.26 -11.32 -12.39
C ARG A 622 10.63 -12.50 -13.30
N LEU A 623 9.76 -13.51 -13.41
CA LEU A 623 9.95 -14.68 -14.28
C LEU A 623 9.98 -14.30 -15.77
N SER A 624 9.15 -13.35 -16.20
CA SER A 624 9.18 -12.81 -17.57
C SER A 624 10.46 -11.98 -17.81
N LYS A 625 10.78 -11.07 -16.88
CA LYS A 625 11.97 -10.21 -16.96
C LYS A 625 13.29 -10.98 -16.93
N ALA A 626 13.37 -12.11 -16.23
CA ALA A 626 14.58 -12.92 -16.09
C ALA A 626 15.20 -13.32 -17.43
N PHE A 627 14.37 -13.57 -18.44
CA PHE A 627 14.77 -13.92 -19.80
C PHE A 627 14.20 -12.96 -20.87
N GLY A 628 13.70 -11.80 -20.44
CA GLY A 628 13.18 -10.75 -21.32
C GLY A 628 12.15 -11.27 -22.31
N VAL A 629 11.18 -12.03 -21.78
CA VAL A 629 10.10 -12.58 -22.60
C VAL A 629 9.10 -11.47 -22.88
N GLN A 630 8.92 -11.16 -24.16
CA GLN A 630 8.00 -10.10 -24.61
C GLN A 630 6.84 -10.66 -25.43
N THR A 631 6.96 -11.90 -25.90
CA THR A 631 5.96 -12.56 -26.72
C THR A 631 5.81 -14.02 -26.29
N LEU A 632 4.61 -14.56 -26.55
CA LEU A 632 4.28 -15.93 -26.25
C LEU A 632 3.84 -16.65 -27.54
N PRO A 633 4.14 -17.96 -27.65
CA PRO A 633 4.97 -18.76 -26.77
C PRO A 633 6.46 -18.42 -26.92
N THR A 634 7.22 -18.53 -25.83
CA THR A 634 8.69 -18.52 -25.86
C THR A 634 9.20 -19.79 -25.20
N MET A 635 10.12 -20.50 -25.85
CA MET A 635 10.68 -21.76 -25.34
C MET A 635 12.21 -21.80 -25.36
N MET A 636 12.78 -22.49 -24.37
CA MET A 636 14.20 -22.80 -24.31
C MET A 636 14.40 -24.29 -24.04
N LEU A 637 15.35 -24.90 -24.73
CA LEU A 637 15.76 -26.28 -24.49
C LEU A 637 17.09 -26.28 -23.73
N VAL A 638 17.11 -26.96 -22.60
CA VAL A 638 18.25 -27.09 -21.69
C VAL A 638 18.67 -28.56 -21.63
N ASP A 639 19.97 -28.82 -21.72
CA ASP A 639 20.52 -30.16 -21.59
C ASP A 639 20.61 -30.63 -20.13
N LYS A 640 21.08 -31.87 -19.95
CA LYS A 640 21.26 -32.51 -18.64
C LYS A 640 22.24 -31.78 -17.71
N ASP A 641 23.18 -30.99 -18.24
CA ASP A 641 24.18 -30.28 -17.45
C ASP A 641 23.69 -28.88 -17.02
N GLY A 642 22.49 -28.50 -17.48
CA GLY A 642 21.88 -27.20 -17.26
C GLY A 642 22.27 -26.17 -18.32
N THR A 643 22.84 -26.60 -19.44
CA THR A 643 23.31 -25.74 -20.53
C THR A 643 22.21 -25.54 -21.56
N VAL A 644 22.00 -24.31 -22.04
CA VAL A 644 20.99 -24.06 -23.08
C VAL A 644 21.50 -24.56 -24.44
N VAL A 645 20.69 -25.38 -25.10
CA VAL A 645 20.95 -25.94 -26.45
C VAL A 645 20.28 -25.09 -27.52
N ARG A 646 19.09 -24.57 -27.23
CA ARG A 646 18.33 -23.64 -28.09
C ARG A 646 17.56 -22.65 -27.23
N HIS A 647 17.58 -21.38 -27.62
CA HIS A 647 16.58 -20.38 -27.23
C HIS A 647 15.59 -20.16 -28.38
N ASN A 648 14.41 -19.62 -28.08
CA ASN A 648 13.34 -19.34 -29.05
C ASN A 648 12.96 -20.54 -29.94
N VAL A 649 13.18 -21.77 -29.46
CA VAL A 649 12.90 -22.98 -30.23
C VAL A 649 11.41 -23.13 -30.47
N ARG A 650 11.00 -23.43 -31.70
CA ARG A 650 9.58 -23.68 -32.00
C ARG A 650 9.22 -25.10 -31.56
N ALA A 651 7.99 -25.32 -31.11
CA ALA A 651 7.60 -26.64 -30.61
C ALA A 651 7.79 -27.74 -31.67
N ALA A 652 7.57 -27.42 -32.96
CA ALA A 652 7.76 -28.33 -34.09
C ALA A 652 9.22 -28.78 -34.29
N GLU A 653 10.20 -28.01 -33.83
CA GLU A 653 11.63 -28.31 -33.98
C GLU A 653 12.16 -29.17 -32.83
N LEU A 654 11.48 -29.17 -31.68
CA LEU A 654 11.93 -29.81 -30.46
C LEU A 654 12.19 -31.31 -30.63
N ASP A 655 11.38 -32.04 -31.41
CA ASP A 655 11.54 -33.49 -31.56
C ASP A 655 12.92 -33.85 -32.12
N GLY A 656 13.32 -33.20 -33.22
CA GLY A 656 14.62 -33.43 -33.85
C GLY A 656 15.78 -33.02 -32.97
N VAL A 657 15.69 -31.85 -32.32
CA VAL A 657 16.77 -31.36 -31.45
C VAL A 657 16.93 -32.22 -30.20
N ILE A 658 15.84 -32.71 -29.61
CA ILE A 658 15.90 -33.62 -28.47
C ILE A 658 16.47 -34.97 -28.91
N GLU A 659 16.05 -35.50 -30.06
CA GLU A 659 16.57 -36.77 -30.58
C GLU A 659 18.11 -36.73 -30.78
N GLU A 660 18.63 -35.62 -31.30
CA GLU A 660 20.08 -35.42 -31.44
C GLU A 660 20.81 -35.30 -30.09
N MET A 661 20.17 -34.67 -29.11
CA MET A 661 20.77 -34.43 -27.78
C MET A 661 20.82 -35.69 -26.90
N VAL A 662 19.89 -36.63 -27.09
CA VAL A 662 19.78 -37.86 -26.27
C VAL A 662 20.43 -39.09 -26.90
N LYS A 663 20.86 -39.00 -28.16
CA LYS A 663 21.76 -39.98 -28.80
C LYS A 663 23.14 -39.92 -28.18
#